data_AF-V5ERJ0-F1
#
_entry.id   AF-V5ERJ0-F1
#
_cell.length_a   1.000
_cell.length_b   1.000
_cell.length_c   1.000
_cell.angle_alpha   90.00
_cell.angle_beta   90.00
_cell.angle_gamma   90.00
#
_symmetry.space_group_name_H-M   'P 1'
#
loop_
_entity.id
_entity.type
_entity.pdbx_description
1 polymer ?
#
loop_
_entity_poly.entity_id
_entity_poly.type
_entity_poly.pdbx_seq_one_letter_code
_entity_poly.pdbx_strand_id
1 'polypeptide(L)'
;MANPVTGVVVLIRHGDRQGFYQSPSTYTASLTNLTVLGYLEELNSGAQLRSRYLNSSSSSLIQGVDTTLAENTQIEVLADAGGEGGVIVESANAFMQGLFPAFAENITLANGTTVSWDNRAQLIPVQTIEPEQSFVMEPWTMCDKFDDFTNGWYQSSDFKAKSAEAQPFYDSIPSSVIGNRNKTLVNAWNVFDYLNVEKIHDAVLAPQITDEMLSNALTWAEYHEAGLFGQASPESLGSIAGRGMLNPLTEAINRVANSSDPLKVSVLAASYKPFFSLFSLFQMPELQGKLVDYASAMVFEVRQDKSMQIFFRNGSYGDLAQYKILDSDSLPVQTFFDHYNPIKLETVADWCNACGETEARGCAALNALNGTGSGNKYADVTSTTGKHQVSPVTAGLIGAMVSLALAAVIAVALGFTIKKRSKSRYPGLQPLRGTGSASTRSVEVARDETAKMMRMEISPTSKNQGALLIYALTQPAHLSNFATGSDSDIGGLSQCRLGLDESSRGRFYGTLSSQVPRGGKIEKSGYAGFRNRNRPTLFGNQCWDTTVHPYLALRVRNKLARKPVASAEKSDKAGGQTGSGLRAALHASDPSGPAASRAIHALGLGRKELPGPKFFVNVQTDGPVTSDLFQHRLYLDENKGSEWQTVVIPFDDFVLTNTGQVANSQVSMMREKIRTVGISAVLDVPVPPSASKPPTKDAPPSALSRGSRSSEAEEDDWAVDGDLRGDSDESEAVRGSKRGATFNFDLGLESVYAVGELEELEGAFQQ
;
A
#
# COMPACT_ATOMS: atom_id res chain seq x y z
N MET A 1 -52.57 6.46 -1.74
CA MET A 1 -52.04 5.70 -2.89
C MET A 1 -50.68 5.20 -2.48
N ALA A 2 -50.38 3.90 -2.65
CA ALA A 2 -49.08 3.37 -2.29
C ALA A 2 -48.01 4.01 -3.19
N ASN A 3 -46.97 4.57 -2.57
CA ASN A 3 -45.82 5.14 -3.26
C ASN A 3 -44.68 4.10 -3.21
N PRO A 4 -44.51 3.31 -4.28
CA PRO A 4 -43.65 2.13 -4.24
C PRO A 4 -42.17 2.50 -4.19
N VAL A 5 -41.35 1.57 -3.70
CA VAL A 5 -39.88 1.71 -3.64
C VAL A 5 -39.32 1.57 -5.06
N THR A 6 -38.48 2.52 -5.50
CA THR A 6 -37.85 2.50 -6.83
C THR A 6 -36.40 2.04 -6.79
N GLY A 7 -35.76 2.10 -5.62
CA GLY A 7 -34.46 1.50 -5.37
C GLY A 7 -33.93 1.86 -3.98
N VAL A 8 -32.74 1.35 -3.67
CA VAL A 8 -32.09 1.52 -2.38
C VAL A 8 -30.59 1.78 -2.54
N VAL A 9 -30.04 2.59 -1.64
CA VAL A 9 -28.59 2.67 -1.40
C VAL A 9 -28.34 2.11 0.00
N VAL A 10 -27.35 1.23 0.13
CA VAL A 10 -27.04 0.55 1.40
C VAL A 10 -25.60 0.81 1.76
N LEU A 11 -25.36 1.39 2.94
CA LEU A 11 -24.02 1.48 3.54
C LEU A 11 -23.88 0.36 4.57
N ILE A 12 -22.90 -0.52 4.38
CA ILE A 12 -22.61 -1.64 5.28
C ILE A 12 -21.26 -1.47 5.98
N ARG A 13 -21.20 -1.86 7.26
CA ARG A 13 -19.93 -2.12 7.95
C ARG A 13 -19.55 -3.57 7.70
N HIS A 14 -18.28 -3.83 7.43
CA HIS A 14 -17.72 -5.19 7.32
C HIS A 14 -18.12 -6.14 8.47
N GLY A 15 -18.06 -7.45 8.20
CA GLY A 15 -18.30 -8.50 9.19
C GLY A 15 -17.17 -8.71 10.19
N ASP A 16 -17.34 -9.67 11.08
CA ASP A 16 -16.33 -10.09 12.05
C ASP A 16 -15.00 -10.49 11.40
N ARG A 17 -13.91 -10.09 12.04
CA ARG A 17 -12.54 -10.24 11.55
C ARG A 17 -11.56 -10.63 12.66
N GLN A 18 -10.38 -11.08 12.25
CA GLN A 18 -9.27 -11.37 13.15
C GLN A 18 -8.71 -10.09 13.81
N GLY A 19 -7.70 -10.29 14.67
CA GLY A 19 -7.03 -9.22 15.38
C GLY A 19 -6.58 -8.09 14.45
N PHE A 20 -6.70 -6.87 14.95
CA PHE A 20 -6.42 -5.66 14.21
C PHE A 20 -5.72 -4.65 15.11
N TYR A 21 -4.95 -3.78 14.49
CA TYR A 21 -4.33 -2.66 15.12
C TYR A 21 -4.44 -1.45 14.20
N GLN A 22 -4.69 -0.29 14.77
CA GLN A 22 -4.49 0.98 14.08
C GLN A 22 -3.68 1.93 14.96
N SER A 23 -2.85 2.76 14.35
CA SER A 23 -2.19 3.85 15.07
C SER A 23 -3.24 4.76 15.69
N PRO A 24 -3.18 5.06 17.00
CA PRO A 24 -4.18 5.93 17.61
C PRO A 24 -4.06 7.39 17.13
N SER A 25 -2.87 7.81 16.68
CA SER A 25 -2.65 9.18 16.21
C SER A 25 -2.90 9.35 14.71
N THR A 26 -2.43 8.39 13.91
CA THR A 26 -2.41 8.52 12.43
C THR A 26 -3.41 7.60 11.73
N TYR A 27 -4.11 6.74 12.49
CA TYR A 27 -5.06 5.74 11.97
C TYR A 27 -4.51 4.81 10.89
N THR A 28 -3.18 4.72 10.75
CA THR A 28 -2.53 3.71 9.92
C THR A 28 -2.90 2.33 10.43
N ALA A 29 -3.59 1.56 9.59
CA ALA A 29 -4.11 0.24 9.90
C ALA A 29 -3.06 -0.86 9.67
N SER A 30 -3.15 -1.94 10.45
CA SER A 30 -2.51 -3.21 10.14
C SER A 30 -3.45 -4.08 9.30
N LEU A 31 -2.87 -4.93 8.45
CA LEU A 31 -3.63 -5.96 7.75
C LEU A 31 -4.34 -6.89 8.74
N THR A 32 -5.53 -7.33 8.35
CA THR A 32 -6.34 -8.32 9.06
C THR A 32 -7.16 -9.13 8.06
N ASN A 33 -7.84 -10.16 8.53
CA ASN A 33 -8.58 -11.10 7.69
C ASN A 33 -10.01 -11.24 8.18
N LEU A 34 -10.96 -11.30 7.25
CA LEU A 34 -12.35 -11.57 7.57
C LEU A 34 -12.46 -13.02 8.04
N THR A 35 -13.27 -13.28 9.07
CA THR A 35 -13.46 -14.66 9.55
C THR A 35 -14.61 -15.35 8.82
N VAL A 36 -14.74 -16.65 9.04
CA VAL A 36 -15.93 -17.39 8.61
C VAL A 36 -17.21 -16.86 9.25
N LEU A 37 -17.13 -16.37 10.50
CA LEU A 37 -18.25 -15.70 11.14
C LEU A 37 -18.61 -14.42 10.38
N GLY A 38 -17.63 -13.60 10.01
CA GLY A 38 -17.85 -12.39 9.22
C GLY A 38 -18.50 -12.65 7.86
N TYR A 39 -18.09 -13.70 7.14
CA TYR A 39 -18.77 -14.09 5.89
C TYR A 39 -20.24 -14.44 6.14
N LEU A 40 -20.55 -15.18 7.20
CA LEU A 40 -21.93 -15.59 7.52
C LEU A 40 -22.80 -14.43 8.00
N GLU A 41 -22.22 -13.51 8.77
CA GLU A 41 -22.88 -12.29 9.22
C GLU A 41 -23.32 -11.43 8.04
N GLU A 42 -22.44 -11.21 7.07
CA GLU A 42 -22.73 -10.42 5.88
C GLU A 42 -23.71 -11.13 4.93
N LEU A 43 -23.51 -12.43 4.72
CA LEU A 43 -24.45 -13.27 3.96
C LEU A 43 -25.87 -13.17 4.55
N ASN A 44 -26.00 -13.25 5.88
CA ASN A 44 -27.28 -13.13 6.56
C ASN A 44 -27.85 -11.69 6.49
N SER A 45 -26.98 -10.68 6.61
CA SER A 45 -27.33 -9.27 6.50
C SER A 45 -27.97 -8.97 5.13
N GLY A 46 -27.35 -9.46 4.04
CA GLY A 46 -27.87 -9.37 2.68
C GLY A 46 -29.16 -10.16 2.45
N ALA A 47 -29.26 -11.39 2.99
CA ALA A 47 -30.46 -12.23 2.87
C ALA A 47 -31.72 -11.62 3.52
N GLN A 48 -31.54 -10.85 4.60
CA GLN A 48 -32.63 -10.10 5.19
C GLN A 48 -33.10 -8.95 4.30
N LEU A 49 -32.18 -8.21 3.67
CA LEU A 49 -32.56 -7.16 2.72
C LEU A 49 -33.21 -7.76 1.47
N ARG A 50 -32.76 -8.95 1.00
CA ARG A 50 -33.43 -9.71 -0.05
C ARG A 50 -34.88 -9.97 0.28
N SER A 51 -35.16 -10.45 1.50
CA SER A 51 -36.51 -10.76 1.96
C SER A 51 -37.44 -9.55 1.97
N ARG A 52 -36.89 -8.34 2.17
CA ARG A 52 -37.64 -7.08 2.15
C ARG A 52 -37.77 -6.49 0.76
N TYR A 53 -36.71 -6.46 -0.03
CA TYR A 53 -36.62 -5.63 -1.24
C TYR A 53 -36.69 -6.41 -2.55
N LEU A 54 -36.40 -7.72 -2.54
CA LEU A 54 -36.39 -8.58 -3.73
C LEU A 54 -37.40 -9.74 -3.62
N ASN A 55 -38.26 -9.73 -2.62
CA ASN A 55 -39.35 -10.69 -2.49
C ASN A 55 -40.63 -10.13 -3.12
N SER A 56 -41.19 -10.84 -4.11
CA SER A 56 -42.41 -10.41 -4.82
C SER A 56 -43.63 -10.24 -3.92
N SER A 57 -43.64 -10.89 -2.75
CA SER A 57 -44.71 -10.78 -1.75
C SER A 57 -44.52 -9.63 -0.77
N SER A 58 -43.36 -8.95 -0.79
CA SER A 58 -43.07 -7.83 0.09
C SER A 58 -43.74 -6.56 -0.40
N SER A 59 -44.32 -5.78 0.53
CA SER A 59 -44.83 -4.43 0.25
C SER A 59 -43.72 -3.44 -0.10
N SER A 60 -42.46 -3.77 0.20
CA SER A 60 -41.27 -2.97 -0.08
C SER A 60 -40.48 -3.46 -1.29
N LEU A 61 -41.05 -4.34 -2.12
CA LEU A 61 -40.43 -4.79 -3.37
C LEU A 61 -39.99 -3.59 -4.21
N ILE A 62 -38.70 -3.57 -4.57
CA ILE A 62 -38.15 -2.55 -5.47
C ILE A 62 -38.78 -2.76 -6.86
N GLN A 63 -39.38 -1.71 -7.40
CA GLN A 63 -40.07 -1.80 -8.67
C GLN A 63 -39.10 -1.94 -9.85
N GLY A 64 -39.35 -2.96 -10.68
CA GLY A 64 -38.59 -3.22 -11.90
C GLY A 64 -37.21 -3.84 -11.68
N VAL A 65 -36.87 -4.24 -10.45
CA VAL A 65 -35.65 -5.02 -10.17
C VAL A 65 -35.83 -6.47 -10.62
N ASP A 66 -34.79 -7.08 -11.17
CA ASP A 66 -34.76 -8.54 -11.28
C ASP A 66 -34.56 -9.14 -9.89
N THR A 67 -35.51 -9.96 -9.44
CA THR A 67 -35.47 -10.56 -8.10
C THR A 67 -34.60 -11.82 -8.05
N THR A 68 -34.17 -12.31 -9.19
CA THR A 68 -33.48 -13.60 -9.36
C THR A 68 -32.04 -13.40 -9.78
N LEU A 69 -31.81 -12.67 -10.87
CA LEU A 69 -30.49 -12.40 -11.44
C LEU A 69 -29.96 -11.05 -10.99
N ALA A 70 -28.67 -11.01 -10.67
CA ALA A 70 -27.94 -9.79 -10.38
C ALA A 70 -27.58 -9.09 -11.70
N GLU A 71 -28.49 -8.29 -12.23
CA GLU A 71 -28.27 -7.54 -13.48
C GLU A 71 -27.26 -6.41 -13.28
N ASN A 72 -26.15 -6.44 -14.02
CA ASN A 72 -25.06 -5.46 -13.92
C ASN A 72 -25.51 -4.01 -14.14
N THR A 73 -26.60 -3.79 -14.88
CA THR A 73 -27.15 -2.43 -15.08
C THR A 73 -28.01 -1.95 -13.91
N GLN A 74 -28.51 -2.86 -13.07
CA GLN A 74 -29.39 -2.55 -11.95
C GLN A 74 -28.66 -2.51 -10.61
N ILE A 75 -27.42 -2.98 -10.56
CA ILE A 75 -26.65 -3.18 -9.33
C ILE A 75 -25.29 -2.48 -9.44
N GLU A 76 -24.91 -1.80 -8.36
CA GLU A 76 -23.59 -1.24 -8.16
C GLU A 76 -23.07 -1.62 -6.78
N VAL A 77 -21.80 -1.99 -6.70
CA VAL A 77 -21.14 -2.31 -5.43
C VAL A 77 -19.80 -1.61 -5.39
N LEU A 78 -19.59 -0.81 -4.35
CA LEU A 78 -18.37 -0.08 -4.07
C LEU A 78 -17.86 -0.48 -2.70
N ALA A 79 -16.61 -0.89 -2.61
CA ALA A 79 -15.97 -1.31 -1.37
C ALA A 79 -14.69 -0.51 -1.14
N ASP A 80 -14.52 -0.07 0.09
CA ASP A 80 -13.24 0.43 0.57
C ASP A 80 -12.21 -0.72 0.55
N ALA A 81 -11.07 -0.49 -0.09
CA ALA A 81 -9.94 -1.41 -0.16
C ALA A 81 -8.73 -0.87 0.61
N GLY A 82 -8.99 -0.25 1.76
CA GLY A 82 -7.98 0.33 2.65
C GLY A 82 -7.08 -0.68 3.36
N GLY A 83 -6.28 -0.15 4.30
CA GLY A 83 -5.16 -0.85 4.93
C GLY A 83 -5.52 -2.07 5.81
N GLU A 84 -6.76 -2.50 5.81
CA GLU A 84 -7.32 -3.59 6.62
C GLU A 84 -7.18 -4.97 5.94
N GLY A 85 -6.56 -5.08 4.76
CA GLY A 85 -6.24 -6.39 4.15
C GLY A 85 -7.39 -7.07 3.41
N GLY A 86 -8.30 -6.28 2.81
CA GLY A 86 -9.37 -6.78 1.92
C GLY A 86 -10.67 -7.19 2.62
N VAL A 87 -10.74 -7.10 3.95
CA VAL A 87 -11.90 -7.46 4.78
C VAL A 87 -13.22 -6.84 4.30
N ILE A 88 -13.20 -5.57 3.92
CA ILE A 88 -14.39 -4.85 3.46
C ILE A 88 -14.84 -5.34 2.07
N VAL A 89 -13.90 -5.58 1.15
CA VAL A 89 -14.19 -6.14 -0.19
C VAL A 89 -14.78 -7.53 -0.09
N GLU A 90 -14.22 -8.37 0.78
CA GLU A 90 -14.74 -9.70 1.08
C GLU A 90 -16.14 -9.66 1.72
N SER A 91 -16.37 -8.71 2.63
CA SER A 91 -17.67 -8.49 3.25
C SER A 91 -18.73 -8.09 2.22
N ALA A 92 -18.39 -7.19 1.29
CA ALA A 92 -19.27 -6.81 0.18
C ALA A 92 -19.66 -8.03 -0.67
N ASN A 93 -18.69 -8.89 -1.01
CA ASN A 93 -18.96 -10.12 -1.76
C ASN A 93 -19.89 -11.09 -1.00
N ALA A 94 -19.68 -11.28 0.30
CA ALA A 94 -20.53 -12.14 1.12
C ALA A 94 -21.95 -11.56 1.26
N PHE A 95 -22.07 -10.26 1.50
CA PHE A 95 -23.33 -9.54 1.55
C PHE A 95 -24.13 -9.70 0.26
N MET A 96 -23.47 -9.52 -0.89
CA MET A 96 -24.10 -9.65 -2.20
C MET A 96 -24.53 -11.08 -2.51
N GLN A 97 -23.84 -12.11 -2.01
CA GLN A 97 -24.33 -13.50 -2.09
C GLN A 97 -25.58 -13.73 -1.23
N GLY A 98 -25.77 -12.98 -0.16
CA GLY A 98 -27.00 -13.00 0.62
C GLY A 98 -28.14 -12.34 -0.13
N LEU A 99 -27.85 -11.19 -0.76
CA LEU A 99 -28.82 -10.41 -1.51
C LEU A 99 -29.26 -11.09 -2.82
N PHE A 100 -28.30 -11.68 -3.53
CA PHE A 100 -28.44 -12.43 -4.77
C PHE A 100 -27.75 -13.81 -4.62
N PRO A 101 -28.49 -14.81 -4.12
CA PRO A 101 -27.95 -16.14 -3.87
C PRO A 101 -27.60 -16.89 -5.16
N ALA A 102 -26.94 -18.03 -5.01
CA ALA A 102 -26.55 -18.91 -6.12
C ALA A 102 -27.71 -19.15 -7.09
N PHE A 103 -27.41 -19.06 -8.39
CA PHE A 103 -28.38 -19.18 -9.47
C PHE A 103 -27.91 -20.19 -10.51
N ALA A 104 -28.83 -21.04 -10.96
CA ALA A 104 -28.56 -22.05 -11.96
C ALA A 104 -28.72 -21.47 -13.37
N GLU A 105 -27.60 -21.17 -14.01
CA GLU A 105 -27.57 -20.68 -15.39
C GLU A 105 -27.10 -21.76 -16.36
N ASN A 106 -27.77 -21.89 -17.50
CA ASN A 106 -27.49 -22.90 -18.50
C ASN A 106 -27.44 -22.29 -19.90
N ILE A 107 -26.39 -22.60 -20.67
CA ILE A 107 -26.27 -22.21 -22.07
C ILE A 107 -26.10 -23.42 -22.97
N THR A 108 -26.89 -23.49 -24.05
CA THR A 108 -26.71 -24.50 -25.11
C THR A 108 -25.81 -23.94 -26.19
N LEU A 109 -24.67 -24.60 -26.41
CA LEU A 109 -23.69 -24.22 -27.42
C LEU A 109 -24.14 -24.67 -28.82
N ALA A 110 -23.55 -24.08 -29.85
CA ALA A 110 -23.90 -24.35 -31.27
C ALA A 110 -23.69 -25.82 -31.69
N ASN A 111 -22.85 -26.57 -30.98
CA ASN A 111 -22.63 -28.01 -31.18
C ASN A 111 -23.68 -28.89 -30.48
N GLY A 112 -24.66 -28.29 -29.80
CA GLY A 112 -25.70 -28.99 -29.04
C GLY A 112 -25.32 -29.37 -27.61
N THR A 113 -24.10 -29.07 -27.14
CA THR A 113 -23.73 -29.32 -25.74
C THR A 113 -24.24 -28.23 -24.82
N THR A 114 -24.79 -28.59 -23.67
CA THR A 114 -25.17 -27.64 -22.62
C THR A 114 -24.05 -27.50 -21.59
N VAL A 115 -23.70 -26.26 -21.25
CA VAL A 115 -22.77 -25.93 -20.16
C VAL A 115 -23.58 -25.24 -19.06
N SER A 116 -23.30 -25.60 -17.80
CA SER A 116 -24.04 -25.10 -16.64
C SER A 116 -23.17 -24.42 -15.59
N TRP A 117 -23.75 -23.42 -14.93
CA TRP A 117 -23.23 -22.74 -13.74
C TRP A 117 -24.05 -23.13 -12.49
N ASP A 118 -24.51 -24.39 -12.43
CA ASP A 118 -25.41 -24.84 -11.37
C ASP A 118 -24.76 -24.77 -9.98
N ASN A 119 -25.54 -24.33 -8.98
CA ASN A 119 -25.16 -24.25 -7.56
C ASN A 119 -23.91 -23.39 -7.27
N ARG A 120 -23.60 -22.42 -8.14
CA ARG A 120 -22.49 -21.48 -7.96
C ARG A 120 -23.00 -20.07 -7.70
N ALA A 121 -22.19 -19.28 -7.01
CA ALA A 121 -22.50 -17.88 -6.74
C ALA A 121 -22.66 -17.09 -8.05
N GLN A 122 -23.54 -16.09 -8.02
CA GLN A 122 -23.61 -15.11 -9.10
C GLN A 122 -22.35 -14.24 -9.05
N LEU A 123 -21.75 -13.98 -10.21
CA LEU A 123 -20.54 -13.17 -10.30
C LEU A 123 -20.94 -11.70 -10.38
N ILE A 124 -20.83 -10.99 -9.25
CA ILE A 124 -21.25 -9.61 -9.10
C ILE A 124 -20.00 -8.72 -9.04
N PRO A 125 -19.83 -7.74 -9.93
CA PRO A 125 -18.69 -6.84 -9.89
C PRO A 125 -18.65 -5.99 -8.62
N VAL A 126 -17.51 -5.97 -7.93
CA VAL A 126 -17.23 -5.07 -6.82
C VAL A 126 -16.14 -4.10 -7.25
N GLN A 127 -16.47 -2.81 -7.23
CA GLN A 127 -15.50 -1.74 -7.46
C GLN A 127 -14.78 -1.44 -6.16
N THR A 128 -13.46 -1.31 -6.20
CA THR A 128 -12.65 -1.04 -5.02
C THR A 128 -12.09 0.37 -5.03
N ILE A 129 -12.09 1.02 -3.88
CA ILE A 129 -11.42 2.32 -3.69
C ILE A 129 -10.19 2.11 -2.81
N GLU A 130 -9.02 2.29 -3.40
CA GLU A 130 -7.76 2.28 -2.65
C GLU A 130 -7.50 3.68 -2.07
N PRO A 131 -7.23 3.81 -0.76
CA PRO A 131 -6.94 5.09 -0.14
C PRO A 131 -5.70 5.75 -0.73
N GLU A 132 -4.75 5.01 -1.30
CA GLU A 132 -3.58 5.57 -1.97
C GLU A 132 -3.95 6.37 -3.23
N GLN A 133 -5.06 5.99 -3.89
CA GLN A 133 -5.50 6.56 -5.16
C GLN A 133 -6.61 7.61 -4.98
N SER A 134 -7.41 7.48 -3.93
CA SER A 134 -8.57 8.34 -3.69
C SER A 134 -8.77 8.62 -2.21
N PHE A 135 -9.21 9.83 -1.88
CA PHE A 135 -9.64 10.17 -0.52
C PHE A 135 -11.04 9.65 -0.20
N VAL A 136 -11.79 9.21 -1.21
CA VAL A 136 -13.18 8.78 -1.06
C VAL A 136 -13.22 7.56 -0.12
N MET A 137 -14.18 7.55 0.81
CA MET A 137 -14.36 6.56 1.89
C MET A 137 -13.33 6.62 3.04
N GLU A 138 -12.05 6.93 2.78
CA GLU A 138 -11.02 7.13 3.82
C GLU A 138 -10.32 8.50 3.77
N PRO A 139 -11.04 9.62 3.91
CA PRO A 139 -10.44 10.95 3.74
C PRO A 139 -9.52 11.37 4.90
N TRP A 140 -9.49 10.63 6.01
CA TRP A 140 -8.59 10.90 7.14
C TRP A 140 -7.17 10.36 6.92
N THR A 141 -6.97 9.41 6.00
CA THR A 141 -5.63 8.87 5.71
C THR A 141 -4.85 9.84 4.81
N MET A 142 -3.53 9.90 4.98
CA MET A 142 -2.64 10.88 4.32
C MET A 142 -3.13 12.33 4.50
N CYS A 143 -3.55 12.68 5.71
CA CYS A 143 -4.13 13.98 6.02
C CYS A 143 -3.45 14.58 7.25
N ASP A 144 -2.35 15.29 7.05
CA ASP A 144 -1.53 15.84 8.14
C ASP A 144 -2.35 16.70 9.11
N LYS A 145 -3.30 17.50 8.62
CA LYS A 145 -4.16 18.27 9.52
C LYS A 145 -5.08 17.40 10.38
N PHE A 146 -5.50 16.23 9.91
CA PHE A 146 -6.27 15.29 10.74
C PHE A 146 -5.39 14.70 11.85
N ASP A 147 -4.13 14.40 11.54
CA ASP A 147 -3.13 13.97 12.53
C ASP A 147 -2.88 15.08 13.57
N ASP A 148 -2.73 16.33 13.13
CA ASP A 148 -2.62 17.50 14.00
C ASP A 148 -3.86 17.72 14.87
N PHE A 149 -5.06 17.57 14.29
CA PHE A 149 -6.32 17.64 15.00
C PHE A 149 -6.39 16.58 16.11
N THR A 150 -6.03 15.34 15.79
CA THR A 150 -6.01 14.21 16.72
C THR A 150 -5.03 14.47 17.87
N ASN A 151 -3.79 14.83 17.54
CA ASN A 151 -2.76 15.13 18.53
C ASN A 151 -3.09 16.37 19.38
N GLY A 152 -3.69 17.39 18.79
CA GLY A 152 -4.18 18.59 19.47
C GLY A 152 -5.32 18.26 20.44
N TRP A 153 -6.25 17.41 20.04
CA TRP A 153 -7.33 16.95 20.91
C TRP A 153 -6.80 16.17 22.12
N TYR A 154 -5.83 15.27 21.92
CA TYR A 154 -5.16 14.57 23.02
C TYR A 154 -4.46 15.50 24.02
N GLN A 155 -4.01 16.67 23.56
CA GLN A 155 -3.35 17.66 24.41
C GLN A 155 -4.34 18.58 25.15
N SER A 156 -5.62 18.56 24.78
CA SER A 156 -6.68 19.39 25.40
C SER A 156 -6.87 19.07 26.89
N SER A 157 -7.33 20.07 27.66
CA SER A 157 -7.66 19.89 29.08
C SER A 157 -8.74 18.83 29.28
N ASP A 158 -9.72 18.80 28.39
CA ASP A 158 -10.90 17.96 28.51
C ASP A 158 -10.54 16.49 28.25
N PHE A 159 -9.76 16.22 27.21
CA PHE A 159 -9.25 14.87 26.96
C PHE A 159 -8.35 14.38 28.09
N LYS A 160 -7.45 15.23 28.61
CA LYS A 160 -6.59 14.87 29.76
C LYS A 160 -7.41 14.57 31.01
N ALA A 161 -8.47 15.34 31.28
CA ALA A 161 -9.38 15.07 32.39
C ALA A 161 -10.09 13.72 32.22
N LYS A 162 -10.60 13.43 31.01
CA LYS A 162 -11.23 12.15 30.69
C LYS A 162 -10.23 10.98 30.71
N SER A 163 -9.00 11.20 30.30
CA SER A 163 -7.94 10.19 30.40
C SER A 163 -7.64 9.85 31.86
N ALA A 164 -7.63 10.83 32.76
CA ALA A 164 -7.46 10.59 34.19
C ALA A 164 -8.67 9.85 34.81
N GLU A 165 -9.89 10.14 34.35
CA GLU A 165 -11.12 9.43 34.74
C GLU A 165 -11.11 7.97 34.27
N ALA A 166 -10.61 7.71 33.05
CA ALA A 166 -10.56 6.38 32.45
C ALA A 166 -9.42 5.50 32.99
N GLN A 167 -8.33 6.09 33.49
CA GLN A 167 -7.12 5.35 33.84
C GLN A 167 -7.34 4.22 34.86
N PRO A 168 -8.16 4.38 35.93
CA PRO A 168 -8.43 3.28 36.86
C PRO A 168 -9.02 2.03 36.19
N PHE A 169 -9.87 2.20 35.16
CA PHE A 169 -10.38 1.08 34.38
C PHE A 169 -9.25 0.38 33.62
N TYR A 170 -8.41 1.13 32.90
CA TYR A 170 -7.29 0.57 32.15
C TYR A 170 -6.26 -0.13 33.06
N ASP A 171 -6.01 0.41 34.24
CA ASP A 171 -5.15 -0.20 35.25
C ASP A 171 -5.75 -1.52 35.76
N SER A 172 -7.07 -1.62 35.85
CA SER A 172 -7.77 -2.84 36.30
C SER A 172 -7.68 -4.02 35.33
N ILE A 173 -7.39 -3.78 34.04
CA ILE A 173 -7.31 -4.87 33.03
C ILE A 173 -6.07 -5.74 33.31
N PRO A 174 -6.24 -7.06 33.58
CA PRO A 174 -5.12 -7.95 33.91
C PRO A 174 -4.12 -8.10 32.74
N SER A 175 -2.83 -8.10 33.06
CA SER A 175 -1.76 -8.37 32.08
C SER A 175 -1.87 -9.75 31.42
N SER A 176 -2.52 -10.72 32.09
CA SER A 176 -2.80 -12.05 31.53
C SER A 176 -3.80 -12.01 30.37
N VAL A 177 -4.63 -10.97 30.29
CA VAL A 177 -5.62 -10.77 29.22
C VAL A 177 -5.03 -9.90 28.12
N ILE A 178 -4.57 -8.70 28.48
CA ILE A 178 -4.22 -7.64 27.53
C ILE A 178 -2.76 -7.70 27.03
N GLY A 179 -1.92 -8.47 27.71
CA GLY A 179 -0.49 -8.58 27.42
C GLY A 179 0.27 -7.27 27.67
N ASN A 180 1.18 -6.92 26.77
CA ASN A 180 2.01 -5.71 26.83
C ASN A 180 1.39 -4.51 26.09
N ARG A 181 0.11 -4.58 25.72
CA ARG A 181 -0.56 -3.50 24.99
C ARG A 181 -0.71 -2.26 25.85
N ASN A 182 -0.71 -1.10 25.21
CA ASN A 182 -0.83 0.18 25.89
C ASN A 182 -2.25 0.36 26.45
N LYS A 183 -2.37 0.52 27.78
CA LYS A 183 -3.65 0.63 28.51
C LYS A 183 -3.92 2.08 28.86
N THR A 184 -4.32 2.86 27.85
CA THR A 184 -4.56 4.31 27.96
C THR A 184 -5.76 4.71 27.12
N LEU A 185 -6.38 5.86 27.45
CA LEU A 185 -7.49 6.40 26.68
C LEU A 185 -7.11 6.73 25.22
N VAL A 186 -5.85 7.10 24.96
CA VAL A 186 -5.32 7.25 23.60
C VAL A 186 -5.42 5.95 22.80
N ASN A 187 -5.30 4.79 23.46
CA ASN A 187 -5.41 3.47 22.82
C ASN A 187 -6.77 2.80 23.04
N ALA A 188 -7.82 3.57 23.37
CA ALA A 188 -9.12 3.03 23.75
C ALA A 188 -9.68 2.06 22.69
N TRP A 189 -9.62 2.44 21.41
CA TRP A 189 -10.03 1.58 20.31
C TRP A 189 -9.27 0.25 20.28
N ASN A 190 -7.94 0.29 20.28
CA ASN A 190 -7.11 -0.92 20.21
C ASN A 190 -7.30 -1.84 21.41
N VAL A 191 -7.59 -1.28 22.59
CA VAL A 191 -7.91 -2.08 23.79
C VAL A 191 -9.27 -2.74 23.63
N PHE A 192 -10.30 -1.98 23.24
CA PHE A 192 -11.63 -2.54 23.02
C PHE A 192 -11.66 -3.58 21.91
N ASP A 193 -11.07 -3.27 20.75
CA ASP A 193 -11.06 -4.16 19.58
C ASP A 193 -10.42 -5.50 19.92
N TYR A 194 -9.26 -5.48 20.59
CA TYR A 194 -8.61 -6.70 21.05
C TYR A 194 -9.49 -7.48 22.03
N LEU A 195 -10.04 -6.85 23.07
CA LEU A 195 -10.91 -7.54 24.03
C LEU A 195 -12.16 -8.12 23.34
N ASN A 196 -12.73 -7.42 22.37
CA ASN A 196 -13.89 -7.89 21.62
C ASN A 196 -13.54 -9.11 20.76
N VAL A 197 -12.45 -9.04 19.99
CA VAL A 197 -11.99 -10.14 19.13
C VAL A 197 -11.62 -11.37 19.97
N GLU A 198 -10.83 -11.22 21.03
CA GLU A 198 -10.45 -12.35 21.88
C GLU A 198 -11.65 -12.94 22.65
N LYS A 199 -12.65 -12.12 22.98
CA LYS A 199 -13.91 -12.62 23.58
C LYS A 199 -14.69 -13.51 22.62
N ILE A 200 -14.64 -13.24 21.32
CA ILE A 200 -15.33 -14.01 20.27
C ILE A 200 -14.54 -15.27 19.91
N HIS A 201 -13.21 -15.15 19.74
CA HIS A 201 -12.40 -16.16 19.05
C HIS A 201 -11.48 -16.99 19.94
N ASP A 202 -11.06 -16.50 21.10
CA ASP A 202 -10.09 -17.20 21.96
C ASP A 202 -10.78 -17.86 23.15
N ALA A 203 -10.89 -19.19 23.11
CA ALA A 203 -11.54 -19.98 24.15
C ALA A 203 -10.85 -19.93 25.52
N VAL A 204 -9.58 -19.51 25.59
CA VAL A 204 -8.79 -19.39 26.82
C VAL A 204 -8.94 -18.00 27.43
N LEU A 205 -8.99 -16.95 26.62
CA LEU A 205 -9.13 -15.57 27.05
C LEU A 205 -10.58 -15.15 27.26
N ALA A 206 -11.53 -15.65 26.47
CA ALA A 206 -12.94 -15.28 26.55
C ALA A 206 -13.58 -15.43 27.94
N PRO A 207 -13.27 -16.47 28.75
CA PRO A 207 -13.76 -16.57 30.13
C PRO A 207 -13.14 -15.56 31.10
N GLN A 208 -11.97 -15.00 30.76
CA GLN A 208 -11.26 -14.00 31.57
C GLN A 208 -11.71 -12.57 31.27
N ILE A 209 -12.31 -12.33 30.10
CA ILE A 209 -12.86 -11.04 29.67
C ILE A 209 -14.31 -10.96 30.16
N THR A 210 -14.58 -10.22 31.22
CA THR A 210 -15.95 -10.08 31.75
C THR A 210 -16.79 -9.13 30.90
N ASP A 211 -18.12 -9.29 30.94
CA ASP A 211 -19.04 -8.41 30.19
C ASP A 211 -18.92 -6.95 30.66
N GLU A 212 -18.67 -6.72 31.96
CA GLU A 212 -18.38 -5.40 32.50
C GLU A 212 -17.07 -4.81 31.94
N MET A 213 -16.02 -5.62 31.84
CA MET A 213 -14.75 -5.18 31.26
C MET A 213 -14.92 -4.77 29.79
N LEU A 214 -15.63 -5.59 29.01
CA LEU A 214 -15.90 -5.31 27.60
C LEU A 214 -16.79 -4.08 27.42
N SER A 215 -17.84 -3.93 28.24
CA SER A 215 -18.74 -2.76 28.23
C SER A 215 -18.03 -1.46 28.60
N ASN A 216 -17.15 -1.50 29.61
CA ASN A 216 -16.33 -0.34 29.97
C ASN A 216 -15.30 -0.01 28.87
N ALA A 217 -14.68 -1.02 28.25
CA ALA A 217 -13.79 -0.81 27.11
C ALA A 217 -14.53 -0.14 25.94
N LEU A 218 -15.72 -0.65 25.60
CA LEU A 218 -16.59 -0.10 24.56
C LEU A 218 -16.94 1.35 24.85
N THR A 219 -17.33 1.67 26.09
CA THR A 219 -17.68 3.05 26.50
C THR A 219 -16.52 4.03 26.23
N TRP A 220 -15.29 3.65 26.56
CA TRP A 220 -14.13 4.51 26.30
C TRP A 220 -13.72 4.55 24.83
N ALA A 221 -13.90 3.46 24.09
CA ALA A 221 -13.70 3.44 22.65
C ALA A 221 -14.74 4.31 21.93
N GLU A 222 -16.01 4.25 22.31
CA GLU A 222 -17.07 5.14 21.82
C GLU A 222 -16.74 6.60 22.09
N TYR A 223 -16.35 6.95 23.32
CA TYR A 223 -15.90 8.31 23.63
C TYR A 223 -14.73 8.76 22.74
N HIS A 224 -13.74 7.89 22.56
CA HIS A 224 -12.55 8.18 21.76
C HIS A 224 -12.88 8.40 20.29
N GLU A 225 -13.53 7.42 19.66
CA GLU A 225 -13.85 7.45 18.23
C GLU A 225 -14.91 8.50 17.90
N ALA A 226 -15.88 8.75 18.78
CA ALA A 226 -16.84 9.85 18.61
C ALA A 226 -16.16 11.23 18.71
N GLY A 227 -15.14 11.37 19.56
CA GLY A 227 -14.35 12.60 19.63
C GLY A 227 -13.66 12.92 18.30
N LEU A 228 -13.17 11.89 17.62
CA LEU A 228 -12.36 12.02 16.39
C LEU A 228 -13.16 11.94 15.09
N PHE A 229 -14.30 11.24 15.06
CA PHE A 229 -15.11 11.09 13.84
C PHE A 229 -16.57 11.52 13.99
N GLY A 230 -17.02 11.85 15.20
CA GLY A 230 -18.40 12.22 15.51
C GLY A 230 -18.66 13.72 15.67
N GLN A 231 -17.84 14.58 15.06
CA GLN A 231 -18.06 16.03 15.14
C GLN A 231 -19.17 16.45 14.18
N ALA A 232 -20.19 17.14 14.68
CA ALA A 232 -21.34 17.59 13.86
C ALA A 232 -21.02 18.77 12.95
N SER A 233 -19.97 19.55 13.25
CA SER A 233 -19.59 20.71 12.42
C SER A 233 -18.86 20.25 11.16
N PRO A 234 -19.32 20.63 9.96
CA PRO A 234 -18.65 20.29 8.70
C PRO A 234 -17.28 20.98 8.54
N GLU A 235 -17.04 22.07 9.28
CA GLU A 235 -15.73 22.75 9.32
C GLU A 235 -14.70 21.98 10.16
N SER A 236 -15.15 21.08 11.04
CA SER A 236 -14.28 20.25 11.85
C SER A 236 -13.69 19.11 11.03
N LEU A 237 -12.40 18.82 11.23
CA LEU A 237 -11.76 17.62 10.70
C LEU A 237 -12.35 16.35 11.30
N GLY A 238 -12.98 16.44 12.48
CA GLY A 238 -13.70 15.30 13.04
C GLY A 238 -15.01 14.94 12.34
N SER A 239 -15.39 15.65 11.27
CA SER A 239 -16.49 15.27 10.37
C SER A 239 -16.01 14.69 9.04
N ILE A 240 -14.69 14.56 8.86
CA ILE A 240 -14.10 14.32 7.53
C ILE A 240 -14.52 12.97 6.95
N ALA A 241 -14.63 11.91 7.77
CA ALA A 241 -15.06 10.58 7.34
C ALA A 241 -16.44 10.60 6.66
N GLY A 242 -17.41 11.28 7.27
CA GLY A 242 -18.76 11.43 6.72
C GLY A 242 -18.76 12.33 5.48
N ARG A 243 -17.98 13.43 5.49
CA ARG A 243 -17.88 14.33 4.33
C ARG A 243 -17.28 13.65 3.10
N GLY A 244 -16.32 12.75 3.26
CA GLY A 244 -15.83 11.91 2.15
C GLY A 244 -16.86 10.87 1.70
N MET A 245 -17.55 10.20 2.63
CA MET A 245 -18.58 9.21 2.32
C MET A 245 -19.81 9.80 1.61
N LEU A 246 -20.13 11.08 1.86
CA LEU A 246 -21.20 11.79 1.17
C LEU A 246 -21.02 11.82 -0.35
N ASN A 247 -19.79 11.69 -0.87
CA ASN A 247 -19.53 11.70 -2.30
C ASN A 247 -20.18 10.47 -3.01
N PRO A 248 -19.73 9.22 -2.77
CA PRO A 248 -20.36 8.04 -3.39
C PRO A 248 -21.82 7.87 -2.94
N LEU A 249 -22.17 8.28 -1.72
CA LEU A 249 -23.55 8.20 -1.22
C LEU A 249 -24.52 9.09 -2.00
N THR A 250 -24.18 10.37 -2.19
CA THR A 250 -25.08 11.30 -2.91
C THR A 250 -25.20 10.94 -4.38
N GLU A 251 -24.12 10.46 -5.01
CA GLU A 251 -24.14 9.97 -6.39
C GLU A 251 -25.06 8.76 -6.55
N ALA A 252 -24.92 7.74 -5.69
CA ALA A 252 -25.77 6.57 -5.71
C ALA A 252 -27.26 6.91 -5.50
N ILE A 253 -27.58 7.80 -4.54
CA ILE A 253 -28.96 8.25 -4.29
C ILE A 253 -29.50 8.97 -5.52
N ASN A 254 -28.69 9.82 -6.17
CA ASN A 254 -29.10 10.59 -7.35
C ASN A 254 -29.43 9.66 -8.52
N ARG A 255 -28.59 8.64 -8.75
CA ARG A 255 -28.81 7.62 -9.78
C ARG A 255 -30.06 6.80 -9.52
N VAL A 256 -30.23 6.27 -8.31
CA VAL A 256 -31.43 5.50 -7.92
C VAL A 256 -32.72 6.34 -8.03
N ALA A 257 -32.66 7.64 -7.71
CA ALA A 257 -33.80 8.55 -7.82
C ALA A 257 -34.11 8.99 -9.27
N ASN A 258 -33.19 8.78 -10.21
CA ASN A 258 -33.36 9.11 -11.62
C ASN A 258 -34.08 7.97 -12.35
N SER A 259 -35.34 8.19 -12.74
CA SER A 259 -36.14 7.18 -13.44
C SER A 259 -35.58 6.72 -14.80
N SER A 260 -34.62 7.46 -15.37
CA SER A 260 -33.95 7.09 -16.63
C SER A 260 -32.68 6.26 -16.41
N ASP A 261 -32.16 6.20 -15.18
CA ASP A 261 -31.03 5.34 -14.82
C ASP A 261 -31.58 3.96 -14.41
N PRO A 262 -31.04 2.85 -14.96
CA PRO A 262 -31.50 1.51 -14.61
C PRO A 262 -31.12 1.08 -13.18
N LEU A 263 -30.23 1.79 -12.48
CA LEU A 263 -29.77 1.42 -11.13
C LEU A 263 -30.93 1.27 -10.14
N LYS A 264 -30.94 0.16 -9.40
CA LYS A 264 -31.95 -0.20 -8.39
C LYS A 264 -31.34 -0.43 -7.02
N VAL A 265 -30.14 -0.99 -6.96
CA VAL A 265 -29.46 -1.32 -5.71
C VAL A 265 -28.01 -0.82 -5.81
N SER A 266 -27.62 0.04 -4.88
CA SER A 266 -26.22 0.40 -4.68
C SER A 266 -25.77 -0.04 -3.30
N VAL A 267 -24.63 -0.73 -3.20
CA VAL A 267 -24.03 -1.13 -1.91
C VAL A 267 -22.69 -0.45 -1.76
N LEU A 268 -22.51 0.28 -0.66
CA LEU A 268 -21.28 0.91 -0.23
C LEU A 268 -20.78 0.14 1.00
N ALA A 269 -19.62 -0.50 0.91
CA ALA A 269 -19.03 -1.25 2.02
C ALA A 269 -17.84 -0.48 2.60
N ALA A 270 -17.85 -0.22 3.90
CA ALA A 270 -16.84 0.61 4.58
C ALA A 270 -16.50 0.10 6.00
N SER A 271 -15.54 0.75 6.63
CA SER A 271 -15.27 0.60 8.06
C SER A 271 -16.33 1.32 8.93
N TYR A 272 -16.17 1.27 10.25
CA TYR A 272 -17.11 1.88 11.20
C TYR A 272 -17.04 3.42 11.24
N LYS A 273 -15.93 4.04 10.80
CA LYS A 273 -15.65 5.47 11.00
C LYS A 273 -16.66 6.39 10.28
N PRO A 274 -17.07 6.11 9.02
CA PRO A 274 -18.13 6.87 8.36
C PRO A 274 -19.46 6.89 9.14
N PHE A 275 -19.79 5.83 9.89
CA PHE A 275 -21.06 5.78 10.64
C PHE A 275 -21.09 6.81 11.77
N PHE A 276 -20.04 6.92 12.59
CA PHE A 276 -19.94 7.96 13.63
C PHE A 276 -20.17 9.37 13.06
N SER A 277 -19.56 9.62 11.90
CA SER A 277 -19.60 10.91 11.24
C SER A 277 -20.95 11.21 10.62
N LEU A 278 -21.53 10.24 9.89
CA LEU A 278 -22.85 10.40 9.28
C LEU A 278 -23.96 10.51 10.32
N PHE A 279 -23.94 9.74 11.42
CA PHE A 279 -24.93 9.90 12.50
C PHE A 279 -24.92 11.32 13.11
N SER A 280 -23.74 11.92 13.17
CA SER A 280 -23.56 13.29 13.66
C SER A 280 -24.06 14.32 12.64
N LEU A 281 -23.61 14.21 11.38
CA LEU A 281 -24.02 15.10 10.29
C LEU A 281 -25.53 15.02 10.01
N PHE A 282 -26.12 13.83 10.12
CA PHE A 282 -27.54 13.58 9.89
C PHE A 282 -28.43 13.90 11.08
N GLN A 283 -27.83 14.29 12.21
CA GLN A 283 -28.53 14.63 13.44
C GLN A 283 -29.40 13.46 13.93
N MET A 284 -28.80 12.28 14.06
CA MET A 284 -29.44 11.05 14.56
C MET A 284 -29.07 10.82 16.04
N PRO A 285 -29.68 11.53 17.00
CA PRO A 285 -29.23 11.56 18.39
C PRO A 285 -29.20 10.18 19.07
N GLU A 286 -30.05 9.24 18.65
CA GLU A 286 -30.08 7.87 19.19
C GLU A 286 -28.85 7.04 18.82
N LEU A 287 -28.15 7.41 17.73
CA LEU A 287 -26.98 6.71 17.21
C LEU A 287 -25.69 7.54 17.37
N GLN A 288 -25.79 8.81 17.75
CA GLN A 288 -24.64 9.68 17.92
C GLN A 288 -23.68 9.15 18.99
N GLY A 289 -22.40 9.07 18.61
CA GLY A 289 -21.34 8.56 19.48
C GLY A 289 -21.41 7.06 19.76
N LYS A 290 -22.22 6.30 19.02
CA LYS A 290 -22.33 4.84 19.15
C LYS A 290 -21.53 4.11 18.08
N LEU A 291 -20.78 3.10 18.52
CA LEU A 291 -20.10 2.19 17.62
C LEU A 291 -21.14 1.24 17.01
N VAL A 292 -21.15 1.13 15.69
CA VAL A 292 -22.00 0.16 15.00
C VAL A 292 -21.37 -1.23 15.07
N ASP A 293 -22.17 -2.30 15.19
CA ASP A 293 -21.70 -3.69 15.26
C ASP A 293 -21.25 -4.21 13.89
N TYR A 294 -20.55 -5.36 13.85
CA TYR A 294 -20.18 -6.02 12.59
C TYR A 294 -21.41 -6.33 11.72
N ALA A 295 -21.28 -6.20 10.40
CA ALA A 295 -22.35 -6.42 9.41
C ALA A 295 -23.61 -5.53 9.59
N SER A 296 -23.46 -4.38 10.27
CA SER A 296 -24.50 -3.36 10.35
C SER A 296 -24.83 -2.76 8.98
N ALA A 297 -26.09 -2.40 8.77
CA ALA A 297 -26.57 -1.87 7.49
C ALA A 297 -27.44 -0.62 7.67
N MET A 298 -27.07 0.46 6.98
CA MET A 298 -27.86 1.69 6.84
C MET A 298 -28.44 1.76 5.43
N VAL A 299 -29.77 1.87 5.31
CA VAL A 299 -30.50 1.81 4.04
C VAL A 299 -31.17 3.15 3.76
N PHE A 300 -30.89 3.71 2.60
CA PHE A 300 -31.56 4.88 2.02
C PHE A 300 -32.58 4.37 1.01
N GLU A 301 -33.85 4.30 1.41
CA GLU A 301 -34.95 3.79 0.61
C GLU A 301 -35.57 4.94 -0.20
N VAL A 302 -35.46 4.89 -1.53
CA VAL A 302 -36.00 5.92 -2.44
C VAL A 302 -37.32 5.44 -3.03
N ARG A 303 -38.32 6.32 -3.02
CA ARG A 303 -39.67 6.05 -3.53
C ARG A 303 -39.95 6.76 -4.86
N GLN A 304 -41.02 6.35 -5.53
CA GLN A 304 -41.41 6.85 -6.86
C GLN A 304 -41.65 8.36 -6.92
N ASP A 305 -42.17 8.98 -5.85
CA ASP A 305 -42.33 10.43 -5.74
C ASP A 305 -41.02 11.19 -5.41
N LYS A 306 -39.87 10.50 -5.41
CA LYS A 306 -38.55 11.02 -5.03
C LYS A 306 -38.45 11.46 -3.57
N SER A 307 -39.30 10.93 -2.70
CA SER A 307 -39.04 10.93 -1.25
C SER A 307 -38.08 9.80 -0.87
N MET A 308 -37.37 10.01 0.23
CA MET A 308 -36.39 9.07 0.78
C MET A 308 -36.65 8.87 2.26
N GLN A 309 -36.46 7.63 2.72
CA GLN A 309 -36.50 7.25 4.12
C GLN A 309 -35.20 6.54 4.49
N ILE A 310 -34.76 6.70 5.74
CA ILE A 310 -33.54 6.06 6.23
C ILE A 310 -33.91 4.98 7.23
N PHE A 311 -33.28 3.82 7.06
CA PHE A 311 -33.36 2.73 8.01
C PHE A 311 -31.97 2.32 8.47
N PHE A 312 -31.87 1.77 9.66
CA PHE A 312 -30.61 1.24 10.19
C PHE A 312 -30.88 -0.04 10.97
N ARG A 313 -29.98 -1.01 10.79
CA ARG A 313 -29.88 -2.23 11.59
C ARG A 313 -28.45 -2.32 12.14
N ASN A 314 -28.34 -2.43 13.45
CA ASN A 314 -27.06 -2.64 14.11
C ASN A 314 -26.79 -4.14 14.21
N GLY A 315 -25.84 -4.64 13.43
CA GLY A 315 -25.48 -6.04 13.38
C GLY A 315 -26.08 -6.83 12.22
N SER A 316 -25.69 -8.10 12.14
CA SER A 316 -26.17 -9.07 11.16
C SER A 316 -27.59 -9.57 11.42
N TYR A 317 -28.19 -9.30 12.58
CA TYR A 317 -29.54 -9.74 12.96
C TYR A 317 -30.38 -8.58 13.51
N GLY A 318 -31.70 -8.80 13.63
CA GLY A 318 -32.63 -7.83 14.20
C GLY A 318 -33.39 -7.02 13.16
N ASP A 319 -34.25 -6.14 13.65
CA ASP A 319 -35.17 -5.38 12.81
C ASP A 319 -34.47 -4.20 12.12
N LEU A 320 -34.84 -3.99 10.86
CA LEU A 320 -34.45 -2.79 10.11
C LEU A 320 -35.36 -1.62 10.51
N ALA A 321 -34.92 -0.84 11.50
CA ALA A 321 -35.68 0.25 12.10
C ALA A 321 -35.55 1.55 11.31
N GLN A 322 -36.62 2.34 11.25
CA GLN A 322 -36.63 3.65 10.59
C GLN A 322 -36.06 4.72 11.53
N TYR A 323 -35.26 5.64 10.97
CA TYR A 323 -34.72 6.77 11.69
C TYR A 323 -35.03 8.09 10.97
N LYS A 324 -35.09 9.15 11.75
CA LYS A 324 -35.26 10.51 11.24
C LYS A 324 -33.93 11.09 10.77
N ILE A 325 -34.02 11.95 9.77
CA ILE A 325 -32.93 12.82 9.34
C ILE A 325 -33.48 14.23 9.17
N LEU A 326 -32.77 15.22 9.72
CA LEU A 326 -33.25 16.60 9.79
C LEU A 326 -34.67 16.69 10.39
N ASP A 327 -34.90 15.96 11.49
CA ASP A 327 -36.18 15.84 12.20
C ASP A 327 -37.37 15.28 11.38
N SER A 328 -37.11 14.69 10.20
CA SER A 328 -38.16 14.14 9.33
C SER A 328 -38.04 12.62 9.15
N ASP A 329 -39.19 11.93 9.19
CA ASP A 329 -39.31 10.49 8.88
C ASP A 329 -39.15 10.19 7.38
N SER A 330 -39.41 11.19 6.53
CA SER A 330 -39.29 11.11 5.07
C SER A 330 -38.99 12.50 4.52
N LEU A 331 -38.05 12.61 3.58
CA LEU A 331 -37.72 13.89 2.94
C LEU A 331 -37.55 13.74 1.43
N PRO A 332 -37.82 14.80 0.63
CA PRO A 332 -37.45 14.81 -0.77
C PRO A 332 -35.94 14.61 -0.95
N VAL A 333 -35.54 13.80 -1.93
CA VAL A 333 -34.13 13.57 -2.29
C VAL A 333 -33.40 14.89 -2.57
N GLN A 334 -34.08 15.86 -3.21
CA GLN A 334 -33.51 17.18 -3.45
C GLN A 334 -33.18 17.93 -2.15
N THR A 335 -34.05 17.85 -1.14
CA THR A 335 -33.80 18.48 0.17
C THR A 335 -32.58 17.88 0.86
N PHE A 336 -32.37 16.55 0.71
CA PHE A 336 -31.14 15.90 1.18
C PHE A 336 -29.90 16.50 0.48
N PHE A 337 -29.95 16.63 -0.85
CA PHE A 337 -28.86 17.21 -1.62
C PHE A 337 -28.57 18.67 -1.30
N ASP A 338 -29.60 19.50 -1.15
CA ASP A 338 -29.45 20.92 -0.80
C ASP A 338 -28.75 21.09 0.55
N HIS A 339 -28.93 20.15 1.48
CA HIS A 339 -28.30 20.17 2.80
C HIS A 339 -26.87 19.60 2.79
N TYR A 340 -26.63 18.47 2.12
CA TYR A 340 -25.38 17.73 2.26
C TYR A 340 -24.35 17.96 1.14
N ASN A 341 -24.76 18.38 -0.07
CA ASN A 341 -23.79 18.73 -1.11
C ASN A 341 -22.86 19.88 -0.73
N PRO A 342 -23.29 20.94 -0.02
CA PRO A 342 -22.38 22.03 0.37
C PRO A 342 -21.27 21.62 1.35
N ILE A 343 -21.41 20.48 2.04
CA ILE A 343 -20.45 20.05 3.06
C ILE A 343 -19.62 18.83 2.66
N LYS A 344 -20.00 18.13 1.59
CA LYS A 344 -19.26 16.95 1.11
C LYS A 344 -17.89 17.33 0.55
N LEU A 345 -16.95 16.40 0.61
CA LEU A 345 -15.68 16.53 -0.11
C LEU A 345 -15.89 16.01 -1.53
N GLU A 346 -16.12 16.92 -2.47
CA GLU A 346 -16.48 16.58 -3.85
C GLU A 346 -15.25 16.32 -4.71
N THR A 347 -14.24 17.19 -4.60
CA THR A 347 -13.04 17.14 -5.43
C THR A 347 -11.79 16.83 -4.63
N VAL A 348 -10.74 16.38 -5.33
CA VAL A 348 -9.39 16.27 -4.77
C VAL A 348 -8.93 17.62 -4.21
N ALA A 349 -9.27 18.73 -4.85
CA ALA A 349 -8.92 20.08 -4.38
C ALA A 349 -9.58 20.39 -3.02
N ASP A 350 -10.85 20.01 -2.81
CA ASP A 350 -11.54 20.20 -1.53
C ASP A 350 -10.84 19.42 -0.41
N TRP A 351 -10.45 18.18 -0.71
CA TRP A 351 -9.70 17.35 0.23
C TRP A 351 -8.30 17.92 0.52
N CYS A 352 -7.52 18.29 -0.50
CA CYS A 352 -6.20 18.92 -0.31
C CYS A 352 -6.31 20.20 0.55
N ASN A 353 -7.34 21.03 0.32
CA ASN A 353 -7.58 22.23 1.12
C ASN A 353 -7.92 21.88 2.58
N ALA A 354 -8.81 20.90 2.79
CA ALA A 354 -9.23 20.46 4.12
C ALA A 354 -8.05 19.87 4.91
N CYS A 355 -7.25 19.01 4.27
CA CYS A 355 -6.12 18.32 4.87
C CYS A 355 -4.82 19.14 4.90
N GLY A 356 -4.75 20.25 4.16
CA GLY A 356 -3.49 20.97 3.98
C GLY A 356 -2.43 20.17 3.22
N GLU A 357 -2.85 19.12 2.51
CA GLU A 357 -1.98 18.21 1.78
C GLU A 357 -1.42 18.90 0.53
N THR A 358 -0.15 18.63 0.22
CA THR A 358 0.57 19.30 -0.86
C THR A 358 1.16 18.35 -1.90
N GLU A 359 1.32 17.07 -1.58
CA GLU A 359 2.01 16.10 -2.40
C GLU A 359 1.15 14.88 -2.75
N ALA A 360 0.47 14.29 -1.75
CA ALA A 360 -0.28 13.05 -1.91
C ALA A 360 -1.53 13.21 -2.78
N ARG A 361 -2.05 12.08 -3.33
CA ARG A 361 -3.35 11.97 -4.03
C ARG A 361 -3.61 13.04 -5.12
N GLY A 362 -2.56 13.51 -5.80
CA GLY A 362 -2.68 14.52 -6.85
C GLY A 362 -2.63 15.97 -6.38
N CYS A 363 -2.47 16.24 -5.07
CA CYS A 363 -2.25 17.59 -4.56
C CYS A 363 -0.97 18.23 -5.11
N ALA A 364 0.08 17.45 -5.40
CA ALA A 364 1.30 17.93 -6.08
C ALA A 364 1.00 18.57 -7.44
N ALA A 365 0.12 17.94 -8.23
CA ALA A 365 -0.28 18.45 -9.53
C ALA A 365 -1.11 19.73 -9.40
N LEU A 366 -2.03 19.79 -8.44
CA LEU A 366 -2.81 20.99 -8.14
C LEU A 366 -1.91 22.15 -7.65
N ASN A 367 -0.90 21.86 -6.83
CA ASN A 367 0.11 22.84 -6.41
C ASN A 367 0.89 23.41 -7.59
N ALA A 368 1.37 22.54 -8.48
CA ALA A 368 2.11 22.95 -9.67
C ALA A 368 1.27 23.82 -10.62
N LEU A 369 -0.07 23.65 -10.62
CA LEU A 369 -1.01 24.44 -11.42
C LEU A 369 -1.42 25.77 -10.76
N ASN A 370 -1.23 25.92 -9.44
CA ASN A 370 -1.73 27.06 -8.65
C ASN A 370 -0.88 28.35 -8.75
N GLY A 371 0.06 28.41 -9.70
CA GLY A 371 1.11 29.44 -9.82
C GLY A 371 0.71 30.90 -10.04
N THR A 372 -0.57 31.33 -9.89
CA THR A 372 -0.96 32.74 -10.01
C THR A 372 -2.17 33.20 -9.16
N GLY A 373 -2.69 32.39 -8.22
CA GLY A 373 -3.90 32.75 -7.44
C GLY A 373 -3.61 33.25 -6.02
N SER A 374 -3.87 34.53 -5.73
CA SER A 374 -3.78 35.07 -4.37
C SER A 374 -4.88 34.49 -3.46
N GLY A 375 -4.53 33.61 -2.52
CA GLY A 375 -5.47 33.17 -1.47
C GLY A 375 -5.24 31.82 -0.77
N ASN A 376 -4.10 31.13 -0.90
CA ASN A 376 -3.81 29.85 -0.21
C ASN A 376 -4.89 28.76 -0.37
N LYS A 377 -5.63 28.73 -1.48
CA LYS A 377 -6.63 27.69 -1.78
C LYS A 377 -6.38 27.10 -3.16
N TYR A 378 -6.50 25.77 -3.29
CA TYR A 378 -6.44 25.06 -4.57
C TYR A 378 -7.63 25.44 -5.45
N ALA A 379 -7.37 25.92 -6.67
CA ALA A 379 -8.41 26.11 -7.68
C ALA A 379 -8.68 24.78 -8.41
N ASP A 380 -9.96 24.45 -8.58
CA ASP A 380 -10.39 23.24 -9.29
C ASP A 380 -9.98 23.27 -10.77
N VAL A 381 -9.59 22.12 -11.33
CA VAL A 381 -9.23 21.91 -12.74
C VAL A 381 -10.41 22.22 -13.67
N THR A 382 -11.65 22.12 -13.17
CA THR A 382 -12.87 22.53 -13.89
C THR A 382 -12.98 24.05 -14.14
N SER A 383 -12.11 24.89 -13.52
CA SER A 383 -12.03 26.34 -13.80
C SER A 383 -11.67 26.69 -15.25
N THR A 384 -11.20 25.72 -16.05
CA THR A 384 -10.96 25.89 -17.50
C THR A 384 -12.14 25.46 -18.38
N THR A 385 -13.14 24.80 -17.80
CA THR A 385 -14.41 24.40 -18.44
C THR A 385 -15.57 25.01 -17.68
N GLY A 386 -15.57 26.35 -17.57
CA GLY A 386 -16.59 27.05 -16.78
C GLY A 386 -17.99 26.92 -17.39
N LYS A 387 -18.93 26.38 -16.59
CA LYS A 387 -20.35 26.78 -16.64
C LYS A 387 -20.59 28.20 -16.08
N HIS A 388 -19.54 28.99 -15.85
CA HIS A 388 -19.68 30.42 -15.58
C HIS A 388 -19.21 31.26 -16.77
N GLN A 389 -20.17 32.02 -17.29
CA GLN A 389 -20.08 32.87 -18.46
C GLN A 389 -18.92 33.87 -18.35
N VAL A 390 -17.88 33.69 -19.18
CA VAL A 390 -16.88 34.71 -19.47
C VAL A 390 -17.11 35.21 -20.91
N SER A 391 -17.14 36.53 -21.09
CA SER A 391 -17.53 37.22 -22.33
C SER A 391 -16.73 36.76 -23.58
N PRO A 392 -17.36 36.62 -24.76
CA PRO A 392 -16.77 36.05 -25.99
C PRO A 392 -15.50 36.75 -26.50
N VAL A 393 -15.27 38.00 -26.11
CA VAL A 393 -14.16 38.80 -26.61
C VAL A 393 -12.82 38.35 -26.01
N THR A 394 -12.81 37.76 -24.81
CA THR A 394 -11.58 37.35 -24.10
C THR A 394 -11.15 35.92 -24.46
N ALA A 395 -12.11 35.03 -24.79
CA ALA A 395 -11.82 33.66 -25.22
C ALA A 395 -11.10 33.59 -26.58
N GLY A 396 -11.41 34.52 -27.50
CA GLY A 396 -10.72 34.63 -28.79
C GLY A 396 -9.25 35.06 -28.67
N LEU A 397 -8.92 35.84 -27.64
CA LEU A 397 -7.55 36.34 -27.44
C LEU A 397 -6.61 35.25 -26.90
N ILE A 398 -7.10 34.41 -25.99
CA ILE A 398 -6.33 33.30 -25.40
C ILE A 398 -6.10 32.19 -26.42
N GLY A 399 -7.12 31.82 -27.21
CA GLY A 399 -6.99 30.86 -28.29
C GLY A 399 -5.99 31.31 -29.38
N ALA A 400 -5.97 32.60 -29.69
CA ALA A 400 -5.01 33.17 -30.64
C ALA A 400 -3.57 33.16 -30.10
N MET A 401 -3.36 33.47 -28.81
CA MET A 401 -2.02 33.48 -28.22
C MET A 401 -1.42 32.08 -28.05
N VAL A 402 -2.22 31.08 -27.66
CA VAL A 402 -1.75 29.68 -27.57
C VAL A 402 -1.44 29.11 -28.96
N SER A 403 -2.26 29.44 -29.96
CA SER A 403 -2.02 29.01 -31.35
C SER A 403 -0.77 29.67 -31.95
N LEU A 404 -0.53 30.95 -31.65
CA LEU A 404 0.68 31.67 -32.07
C LEU A 404 1.94 31.15 -31.37
N ALA A 405 1.86 30.81 -30.08
CA ALA A 405 2.97 30.19 -29.35
C ALA A 405 3.31 28.80 -29.91
N LEU A 406 2.30 27.98 -30.22
CA LEU A 406 2.50 26.66 -30.82
C LEU A 406 3.05 26.76 -32.25
N ALA A 407 2.56 27.72 -33.05
CA ALA A 407 3.08 27.99 -34.38
C ALA A 407 4.52 28.50 -34.36
N ALA A 408 4.90 29.32 -33.37
CA ALA A 408 6.28 29.78 -33.18
C ALA A 408 7.22 28.62 -32.80
N VAL A 409 6.79 27.70 -31.93
CA VAL A 409 7.55 26.50 -31.57
C VAL A 409 7.74 25.58 -32.78
N ILE A 410 6.71 25.40 -33.60
CA ILE A 410 6.79 24.61 -34.84
C ILE A 410 7.69 25.27 -35.88
N ALA A 411 7.63 26.60 -36.03
CA ALA A 411 8.50 27.36 -36.93
C ALA A 411 9.98 27.30 -36.51
N VAL A 412 10.26 27.34 -35.20
CA VAL A 412 11.60 27.15 -34.66
C VAL A 412 12.08 25.71 -34.91
N ALA A 413 11.24 24.70 -34.67
CA ALA A 413 11.57 23.30 -34.94
C ALA A 413 11.86 23.02 -36.43
N LEU A 414 11.12 23.65 -37.34
CA LEU A 414 11.34 23.56 -38.79
C LEU A 414 12.53 24.40 -39.27
N GLY A 415 12.85 25.51 -38.60
CA GLY A 415 14.05 26.32 -38.88
C GLY A 415 15.36 25.60 -38.54
N PHE A 416 15.34 24.70 -37.54
CA PHE A 416 16.51 23.92 -37.13
C PHE A 416 16.84 22.74 -38.06
N THR A 417 15.91 22.28 -38.91
CA THR A 417 16.17 21.16 -39.84
C THR A 417 16.82 21.59 -41.16
N ILE A 418 16.79 22.88 -41.53
CA ILE A 418 17.29 23.35 -42.84
C ILE A 418 18.74 23.88 -42.79
N LYS A 419 19.33 24.12 -41.62
CA LYS A 419 20.64 24.80 -41.53
C LYS A 419 21.70 24.05 -40.72
N LYS A 420 22.21 22.93 -41.24
CA LYS A 420 23.60 22.50 -40.93
C LYS A 420 24.19 21.53 -41.96
N ARG A 421 24.87 22.10 -42.98
CA ARG A 421 26.07 21.50 -43.58
C ARG A 421 27.23 22.47 -43.36
N SER A 422 28.35 21.92 -42.86
CA SER A 422 29.73 22.46 -42.82
C SER A 422 30.32 22.89 -41.46
N LYS A 423 31.16 21.98 -40.94
CA LYS A 423 32.49 22.08 -40.29
C LYS A 423 32.89 23.33 -39.45
N SER A 424 33.24 23.12 -38.17
CA SER A 424 34.64 23.12 -37.63
C SER A 424 34.65 23.12 -36.08
N ARG A 425 35.80 22.72 -35.50
CA ARG A 425 36.09 22.28 -34.12
C ARG A 425 36.25 23.38 -33.05
N TYR A 426 35.84 23.06 -31.81
CA TYR A 426 36.52 23.06 -30.48
C TYR A 426 35.56 23.45 -29.32
N PRO A 427 35.83 23.09 -28.05
CA PRO A 427 34.84 22.43 -27.17
C PRO A 427 34.45 23.24 -25.93
N GLY A 428 33.35 22.82 -25.29
CA GLY A 428 33.12 23.04 -23.86
C GLY A 428 31.82 23.77 -23.54
N LEU A 429 30.71 23.02 -23.46
CA LEU A 429 29.61 23.19 -22.50
C LEU A 429 28.58 22.07 -22.76
N GLN A 430 28.43 21.13 -21.84
CA GLN A 430 27.41 20.08 -21.89
C GLN A 430 26.05 20.67 -21.48
N PRO A 431 24.97 20.52 -22.26
CA PRO A 431 23.62 20.80 -21.80
C PRO A 431 23.01 19.56 -21.12
N LEU A 432 22.27 19.81 -20.04
CA LEU A 432 21.49 18.86 -19.25
C LEU A 432 20.62 17.95 -20.16
N ARG A 433 20.86 16.63 -20.07
CA ARG A 433 19.96 15.58 -20.56
C ARG A 433 19.12 15.08 -19.39
N GLY A 434 17.89 15.57 -19.26
CA GLY A 434 16.97 15.07 -18.23
C GLY A 434 15.50 15.00 -18.67
N THR A 435 15.02 16.02 -19.40
CA THR A 435 13.57 16.22 -19.58
C THR A 435 12.94 15.41 -20.72
N GLY A 436 13.71 14.95 -21.70
CA GLY A 436 13.15 14.22 -22.86
C GLY A 436 12.83 12.74 -22.62
N SER A 437 13.33 12.13 -21.53
CA SER A 437 13.27 10.68 -21.33
C SER A 437 12.02 10.21 -20.56
N ALA A 438 11.50 11.02 -19.64
CA ALA A 438 10.29 10.72 -18.87
C ALA A 438 9.05 10.81 -19.75
N SER A 439 8.96 11.81 -20.63
CA SER A 439 7.85 11.97 -21.58
C SER A 439 7.76 10.82 -22.58
N THR A 440 8.90 10.35 -23.13
CA THR A 440 8.91 9.17 -24.01
C THR A 440 8.47 7.90 -23.28
N ARG A 441 8.90 7.70 -22.02
CA ARG A 441 8.48 6.56 -21.21
C ARG A 441 7.00 6.61 -20.86
N SER A 442 6.46 7.78 -20.55
CA SER A 442 5.03 7.98 -20.34
C SER A 442 4.20 7.70 -21.59
N VAL A 443 4.69 8.04 -22.79
CA VAL A 443 4.03 7.70 -24.07
C VAL A 443 4.07 6.19 -24.34
N GLU A 444 5.14 5.51 -23.95
CA GLU A 444 5.28 4.05 -24.09
C GLU A 444 4.37 3.30 -23.12
N VAL A 445 4.30 3.72 -21.85
CA VAL A 445 3.33 3.22 -20.86
C VAL A 445 1.91 3.49 -21.32
N ALA A 446 1.59 4.71 -21.75
CA ALA A 446 0.26 5.02 -22.27
C ALA A 446 -0.07 4.18 -23.51
N ARG A 447 0.87 3.94 -24.42
CA ARG A 447 0.65 3.04 -25.57
C ARG A 447 0.43 1.60 -25.15
N ASP A 448 1.18 1.08 -24.18
CA ASP A 448 1.03 -0.28 -23.69
C ASP A 448 -0.31 -0.47 -22.96
N GLU A 449 -0.68 0.48 -22.09
CA GLU A 449 -1.99 0.52 -21.43
C GLU A 449 -3.14 0.70 -22.42
N THR A 450 -2.99 1.56 -23.44
CA THR A 450 -4.01 1.70 -24.49
C THR A 450 -4.11 0.42 -25.33
N ALA A 451 -3.00 -0.29 -25.55
CA ALA A 451 -2.99 -1.58 -26.24
C ALA A 451 -3.63 -2.70 -25.40
N LYS A 452 -3.48 -2.70 -24.07
CA LYS A 452 -4.17 -3.60 -23.13
C LYS A 452 -5.67 -3.31 -23.10
N MET A 453 -6.05 -2.03 -23.04
CA MET A 453 -7.45 -1.58 -23.08
C MET A 453 -8.13 -1.92 -24.41
N MET A 454 -7.45 -1.71 -25.55
CA MET A 454 -8.00 -2.08 -26.88
C MET A 454 -8.17 -3.59 -27.07
N ARG A 455 -7.49 -4.42 -26.27
CA ARG A 455 -7.61 -5.89 -26.30
C ARG A 455 -8.59 -6.43 -25.25
N MET A 456 -9.19 -5.59 -24.41
CA MET A 456 -10.04 -6.00 -23.29
C MET A 456 -9.36 -7.07 -22.41
N GLU A 457 -8.06 -6.89 -22.12
CA GLU A 457 -7.32 -7.79 -21.23
C GLU A 457 -7.69 -7.47 -19.77
N ILE A 458 -8.68 -8.18 -19.23
CA ILE A 458 -9.13 -8.10 -17.83
C ILE A 458 -8.38 -9.21 -17.06
N SER A 459 -7.37 -8.84 -16.26
CA SER A 459 -6.40 -9.72 -15.56
C SER A 459 -5.31 -10.40 -16.42
N PRO A 460 -4.10 -10.63 -15.86
CA PRO A 460 -2.91 -11.01 -16.62
C PRO A 460 -2.93 -12.49 -16.98
N THR A 461 -3.64 -12.90 -18.03
CA THR A 461 -3.48 -14.27 -18.54
C THR A 461 -3.48 -14.34 -20.07
N SER A 462 -2.32 -14.72 -20.61
CA SER A 462 -2.05 -15.49 -21.85
C SER A 462 -0.74 -15.07 -22.55
N LYS A 463 -0.18 -13.87 -22.25
CA LYS A 463 1.15 -13.45 -22.75
C LYS A 463 2.29 -13.49 -21.74
N ASN A 464 2.01 -13.64 -20.44
CA ASN A 464 3.04 -13.93 -19.42
C ASN A 464 3.37 -15.43 -19.33
N GLN A 465 3.43 -16.12 -20.48
CA GLN A 465 4.04 -17.45 -20.54
C GLN A 465 5.50 -17.24 -20.94
N GLY A 466 6.38 -17.17 -19.94
CA GLY A 466 7.82 -17.04 -20.14
C GLY A 466 8.53 -16.14 -19.12
N ALA A 467 9.85 -16.25 -19.12
CA ALA A 467 10.74 -15.51 -18.23
C ALA A 467 10.63 -13.98 -18.43
N LEU A 468 10.37 -13.26 -17.34
CA LEU A 468 10.36 -11.80 -17.28
C LEU A 468 11.78 -11.27 -17.03
N LEU A 469 12.36 -10.55 -17.99
CA LEU A 469 13.67 -9.93 -17.84
C LEU A 469 13.60 -8.74 -16.86
N ILE A 470 14.33 -8.82 -15.75
CA ILE A 470 14.52 -7.70 -14.83
C ILE A 470 15.61 -6.79 -15.38
N TYR A 471 16.81 -7.33 -15.60
CA TYR A 471 17.88 -6.63 -16.31
C TYR A 471 18.95 -7.57 -16.86
N ALA A 472 19.72 -7.09 -17.83
CA ALA A 472 20.92 -7.73 -18.35
C ALA A 472 22.13 -6.78 -18.23
N LEU A 473 23.34 -7.33 -18.09
CA LEU A 473 24.60 -6.60 -18.11
C LEU A 473 25.52 -7.19 -19.18
N THR A 474 25.11 -7.06 -20.45
CA THR A 474 25.83 -7.60 -21.61
C THR A 474 26.34 -6.52 -22.55
N GLN A 475 25.92 -5.26 -22.35
CA GLN A 475 26.27 -4.13 -23.21
C GLN A 475 26.65 -2.88 -22.40
N PRO A 476 27.59 -2.04 -22.87
CA PRO A 476 28.02 -0.85 -22.13
C PRO A 476 26.87 0.11 -21.79
N ALA A 477 25.86 0.20 -22.66
CA ALA A 477 24.67 1.02 -22.45
C ALA A 477 23.83 0.58 -21.24
N HIS A 478 23.93 -0.67 -20.81
CA HIS A 478 23.19 -1.13 -19.64
C HIS A 478 23.72 -0.50 -18.34
N LEU A 479 25.02 -0.17 -18.27
CA LEU A 479 25.65 0.36 -17.06
C LEU A 479 25.04 1.68 -16.59
N SER A 480 24.50 2.50 -17.50
CA SER A 480 23.83 3.76 -17.12
C SER A 480 22.51 3.54 -16.35
N ASN A 481 21.97 2.33 -16.38
CA ASN A 481 20.75 1.99 -15.67
C ASN A 481 21.00 1.53 -14.23
N PHE A 482 22.23 1.62 -13.72
CA PHE A 482 22.58 1.17 -12.38
C PHE A 482 23.18 2.29 -11.54
N ALA A 483 23.01 2.17 -10.23
CA ALA A 483 23.65 2.97 -9.20
C ALA A 483 24.54 2.05 -8.35
N THR A 484 25.70 2.54 -7.95
CA THR A 484 26.68 1.83 -7.10
C THR A 484 26.89 2.62 -5.82
N GLY A 485 27.14 1.94 -4.70
CA GLY A 485 27.55 2.58 -3.44
C GLY A 485 28.40 1.66 -2.57
N SER A 486 29.12 2.25 -1.63
CA SER A 486 29.88 1.54 -0.59
C SER A 486 29.94 2.34 0.70
N ASP A 487 30.41 1.71 1.78
CA ASP A 487 30.62 2.44 3.05
C ASP A 487 31.55 3.66 2.92
N SER A 488 32.36 3.76 1.85
CA SER A 488 33.14 4.95 1.49
C SER A 488 32.30 6.22 1.42
N ASP A 489 31.04 6.10 1.00
CA ASP A 489 30.14 7.22 0.76
C ASP A 489 29.74 7.91 2.08
N ILE A 490 29.92 7.20 3.21
CA ILE A 490 29.71 7.69 4.57
C ILE A 490 31.01 7.69 5.41
N GLY A 491 32.16 7.63 4.74
CA GLY A 491 33.49 7.75 5.38
C GLY A 491 34.17 6.42 5.74
N GLY A 492 33.74 5.30 5.15
CA GLY A 492 34.39 3.99 5.22
C GLY A 492 35.57 3.83 4.24
N LEU A 493 36.09 2.61 4.12
CA LEU A 493 37.30 2.30 3.31
C LEU A 493 37.06 1.23 2.24
N SER A 494 35.83 0.81 2.03
CA SER A 494 35.47 -0.13 0.96
C SER A 494 35.43 0.58 -0.40
N GLN A 495 35.49 -0.20 -1.47
CA GLN A 495 35.38 0.29 -2.84
C GLN A 495 34.37 -0.56 -3.61
N CYS A 496 33.46 0.11 -4.31
CA CYS A 496 32.47 -0.51 -5.19
C CYS A 496 32.75 -0.14 -6.65
N ARG A 497 32.77 -1.13 -7.55
CA ARG A 497 32.83 -0.90 -9.00
C ARG A 497 31.87 -1.83 -9.73
N LEU A 498 31.16 -1.28 -10.70
CA LEU A 498 30.34 -2.01 -11.65
C LEU A 498 30.80 -1.67 -13.08
N GLY A 499 31.05 -2.69 -13.88
CA GLY A 499 31.46 -2.53 -15.27
C GLY A 499 31.21 -3.79 -16.08
N LEU A 500 31.80 -3.86 -17.27
CA LEU A 500 31.84 -5.09 -18.07
C LEU A 500 33.26 -5.66 -18.05
N ASP A 501 33.37 -6.99 -18.12
CA ASP A 501 34.64 -7.67 -18.38
C ASP A 501 34.93 -7.78 -19.89
N GLU A 502 36.08 -8.36 -20.23
CA GLU A 502 36.56 -8.52 -21.60
C GLU A 502 35.60 -9.33 -22.49
N SER A 503 34.72 -10.15 -21.90
CA SER A 503 33.70 -10.93 -22.60
C SER A 503 32.36 -10.19 -22.74
N SER A 504 32.34 -8.88 -22.46
CA SER A 504 31.12 -8.07 -22.41
C SER A 504 30.07 -8.67 -21.46
N ARG A 505 30.51 -9.12 -20.28
CA ARG A 505 29.63 -9.57 -19.18
C ARG A 505 29.80 -8.68 -17.97
N GLY A 506 28.72 -8.45 -17.24
CA GLY A 506 28.70 -7.64 -16.04
C GLY A 506 29.72 -8.11 -15.02
N ARG A 507 30.40 -7.16 -14.39
CA ARG A 507 31.42 -7.38 -13.38
C ARG A 507 31.22 -6.41 -12.22
N PHE A 508 30.84 -6.94 -11.08
CA PHE A 508 30.72 -6.25 -9.81
C PHE A 508 31.93 -6.62 -8.93
N TYR A 509 32.84 -5.67 -8.69
CA TYR A 509 34.13 -5.95 -8.06
C TYR A 509 34.64 -4.79 -7.21
N GLY A 510 35.53 -5.09 -6.28
CA GLY A 510 36.09 -4.08 -5.38
C GLY A 510 36.75 -4.66 -4.15
N THR A 511 36.81 -3.85 -3.10
CA THR A 511 37.44 -4.19 -1.81
C THR A 511 36.47 -3.90 -0.67
N LEU A 512 36.32 -4.81 0.28
CA LEU A 512 35.62 -4.56 1.55
C LEU A 512 36.63 -4.39 2.68
N SER A 513 36.49 -3.35 3.49
CA SER A 513 37.34 -3.12 4.66
C SER A 513 36.55 -3.24 5.95
N SER A 514 37.02 -4.06 6.89
CA SER A 514 36.45 -4.10 8.26
C SER A 514 36.97 -2.97 9.16
N GLN A 515 37.85 -2.11 8.64
CA GLN A 515 38.38 -0.97 9.39
C GLN A 515 37.40 0.20 9.36
N VAL A 516 36.89 0.57 10.53
CA VAL A 516 36.17 1.84 10.75
C VAL A 516 37.18 2.98 10.90
N PRO A 517 37.17 4.02 10.04
CA PRO A 517 38.09 5.15 10.14
C PRO A 517 37.91 5.95 11.44
N ARG A 518 39.01 6.48 11.98
CA ARG A 518 38.98 7.28 13.21
C ARG A 518 38.24 8.58 12.95
N GLY A 519 37.20 8.86 13.74
CA GLY A 519 36.37 10.07 13.60
C GLY A 519 35.23 9.96 12.58
N GLY A 520 35.02 8.79 11.96
CA GLY A 520 33.88 8.57 11.06
C GLY A 520 32.56 8.41 11.83
N LYS A 521 31.44 8.84 11.22
CA LYS A 521 30.07 8.67 11.75
C LYS A 521 29.54 7.23 11.64
N ILE A 522 30.38 6.24 11.28
CA ILE A 522 29.98 4.86 10.97
C ILE A 522 30.26 3.92 12.14
N GLU A 523 29.27 3.11 12.51
CA GLU A 523 29.42 2.07 13.53
C GLU A 523 29.88 0.74 12.96
N LYS A 524 29.62 0.49 11.66
CA LYS A 524 29.98 -0.73 10.93
C LYS A 524 30.55 -0.38 9.56
N SER A 525 31.51 -1.18 9.09
CA SER A 525 32.20 -1.04 7.81
C SER A 525 32.28 -2.41 7.13
N GLY A 526 32.48 -2.44 5.83
CA GLY A 526 32.59 -3.63 5.00
C GLY A 526 31.37 -3.88 4.12
N TYR A 527 30.83 -2.83 3.49
CA TYR A 527 29.70 -2.91 2.56
C TYR A 527 30.03 -2.27 1.20
N ALA A 528 29.65 -2.95 0.13
CA ALA A 528 29.59 -2.42 -1.24
C ALA A 528 28.39 -3.03 -1.97
N GLY A 529 27.75 -2.31 -2.88
CA GLY A 529 26.63 -2.84 -3.65
C GLY A 529 26.27 -2.02 -4.87
N PHE A 530 25.41 -2.59 -5.70
CA PHE A 530 24.76 -1.89 -6.80
C PHE A 530 23.29 -2.30 -6.90
N ARG A 531 22.48 -1.46 -7.54
CA ARG A 531 21.08 -1.74 -7.89
C ARG A 531 20.74 -1.08 -9.21
N ASN A 532 19.70 -1.56 -9.90
CA ASN A 532 19.15 -0.77 -11.00
C ASN A 532 18.58 0.55 -10.46
N ARG A 533 18.65 1.60 -11.28
CA ARG A 533 18.05 2.90 -10.98
C ARG A 533 16.54 2.79 -11.02
N ASN A 534 15.89 3.67 -10.26
CA ASN A 534 14.45 3.85 -10.34
C ASN A 534 14.08 4.29 -11.75
N ARG A 535 12.88 3.91 -12.20
CA ARG A 535 12.35 4.25 -13.51
C ARG A 535 11.13 5.17 -13.34
N PRO A 536 11.34 6.46 -13.00
CA PRO A 536 10.23 7.37 -12.77
C PRO A 536 9.46 7.65 -14.07
N THR A 537 8.14 7.75 -13.96
CA THR A 537 7.21 8.18 -14.99
C THR A 537 6.38 9.35 -14.47
N LEU A 538 5.61 10.02 -15.33
CA LEU A 538 4.68 11.08 -14.89
C LEU A 538 3.56 10.58 -13.95
N PHE A 539 3.42 9.27 -13.75
CA PHE A 539 2.37 8.64 -12.96
C PHE A 539 2.93 7.75 -11.83
N GLY A 540 4.18 7.98 -11.41
CA GLY A 540 4.87 7.18 -10.39
C GLY A 540 6.02 6.34 -10.94
N ASN A 541 6.55 5.41 -10.15
CA ASN A 541 7.67 4.55 -10.55
C ASN A 541 7.21 3.37 -11.41
N GLN A 542 7.86 3.15 -12.55
CA GLN A 542 7.67 1.93 -13.34
C GLN A 542 8.29 0.73 -12.59
N CYS A 543 7.41 -0.12 -12.06
CA CYS A 543 7.76 -1.33 -11.33
C CYS A 543 7.64 -2.59 -12.21
N TRP A 544 8.20 -3.71 -11.75
CA TRP A 544 7.92 -5.03 -12.30
C TRP A 544 6.83 -5.71 -11.49
N ASP A 545 5.90 -6.36 -12.20
CA ASP A 545 4.93 -7.28 -11.62
C ASP A 545 5.40 -8.71 -11.83
N THR A 546 5.78 -9.37 -10.74
CA THR A 546 6.23 -10.76 -10.68
C THR A 546 5.21 -11.67 -9.98
N THR A 547 3.93 -11.29 -9.94
CA THR A 547 2.88 -12.04 -9.24
C THR A 547 2.77 -13.48 -9.76
N VAL A 548 2.93 -13.67 -11.07
CA VAL A 548 2.90 -14.99 -11.75
C VAL A 548 4.28 -15.65 -11.87
N HIS A 549 5.34 -15.01 -11.36
CA HIS A 549 6.72 -15.51 -11.42
C HIS A 549 7.24 -15.72 -9.99
N PRO A 550 7.07 -16.92 -9.39
CA PRO A 550 7.43 -17.16 -7.99
C PRO A 550 8.95 -17.20 -7.74
N TYR A 551 9.77 -17.27 -8.79
CA TYR A 551 11.22 -17.39 -8.66
C TYR A 551 11.98 -16.23 -9.30
N LEU A 552 13.03 -15.78 -8.62
CA LEU A 552 14.06 -14.89 -9.17
C LEU A 552 15.30 -15.72 -9.56
N ALA A 553 15.68 -15.66 -10.83
CA ALA A 553 16.82 -16.37 -11.38
C ALA A 553 17.95 -15.42 -11.79
N LEU A 554 19.17 -15.72 -11.34
CA LEU A 554 20.37 -14.93 -11.59
C LEU A 554 21.45 -15.79 -12.24
N ARG A 555 22.05 -15.30 -13.32
CA ARG A 555 23.22 -15.92 -13.95
C ARG A 555 24.50 -15.24 -13.50
N VAL A 556 25.27 -15.93 -12.65
CA VAL A 556 26.37 -15.34 -11.86
C VAL A 556 27.59 -16.26 -11.80
N ARG A 557 28.75 -15.70 -11.47
CA ARG A 557 29.98 -16.45 -11.14
C ARG A 557 30.85 -15.70 -10.14
N ASN A 558 31.49 -16.40 -9.21
CA ASN A 558 32.52 -15.78 -8.36
C ASN A 558 33.90 -15.95 -9.00
N LYS A 559 34.48 -14.88 -9.52
CA LYS A 559 35.77 -14.93 -10.24
C LYS A 559 36.96 -15.19 -9.31
N LEU A 560 36.80 -15.02 -8.00
CA LEU A 560 37.82 -15.32 -6.99
C LEU A 560 37.66 -16.72 -6.37
N ALA A 561 36.61 -17.48 -6.72
CA ALA A 561 36.43 -18.84 -6.23
C ALA A 561 37.53 -19.75 -6.79
N ARG A 562 38.21 -20.47 -5.89
CA ARG A 562 39.20 -21.48 -6.26
C ARG A 562 38.49 -22.81 -6.47
N LYS A 563 38.76 -23.53 -7.57
CA LYS A 563 38.32 -24.92 -7.69
C LYS A 563 38.96 -25.74 -6.56
N PRO A 564 38.21 -26.58 -5.83
CA PRO A 564 38.79 -27.48 -4.85
C PRO A 564 39.90 -28.31 -5.51
N VAL A 565 41.12 -28.25 -4.99
CA VAL A 565 42.21 -29.12 -5.44
C VAL A 565 41.84 -30.53 -5.01
N ALA A 566 41.66 -31.43 -5.97
CA ALA A 566 41.47 -32.85 -5.70
C ALA A 566 42.72 -33.41 -5.03
N SER A 567 42.74 -33.45 -3.70
CA SER A 567 43.74 -34.20 -2.96
C SER A 567 43.25 -34.64 -1.59
N ALA A 568 43.41 -35.95 -1.38
CA ALA A 568 43.35 -36.73 -0.15
C ALA A 568 41.95 -37.09 0.38
N GLU A 569 41.49 -38.26 -0.10
CA GLU A 569 40.68 -39.19 0.69
C GLU A 569 41.19 -39.26 2.14
N LYS A 570 40.33 -38.92 3.09
CA LYS A 570 40.33 -39.54 4.41
C LYS A 570 38.90 -39.62 4.92
N SER A 571 38.50 -40.87 5.10
CA SER A 571 37.30 -41.34 5.76
C SER A 571 37.04 -40.63 7.09
N ASP A 572 35.82 -40.19 7.33
CA ASP A 572 35.09 -40.63 8.52
C ASP A 572 33.58 -40.46 8.39
N LYS A 573 32.90 -41.43 8.99
CA LYS A 573 31.49 -41.78 8.86
C LYS A 573 30.55 -40.71 9.41
N ALA A 574 29.58 -40.28 8.60
CA ALA A 574 28.23 -39.95 9.07
C ALA A 574 27.24 -40.25 7.93
N GLY A 575 26.18 -40.97 8.25
CA GLY A 575 25.23 -41.55 7.30
C GLY A 575 24.57 -40.53 6.38
N GLY A 576 24.29 -40.97 5.16
CA GLY A 576 23.73 -40.15 4.10
C GLY A 576 22.35 -39.57 4.42
N GLN A 577 22.19 -38.30 4.04
CA GLN A 577 20.94 -37.75 3.56
C GLN A 577 21.21 -36.92 2.30
N THR A 578 21.35 -37.61 1.18
CA THR A 578 21.10 -37.03 -0.14
C THR A 578 19.60 -36.72 -0.23
N GLY A 579 19.22 -35.46 0.02
CA GLY A 579 17.82 -35.02 -0.06
C GLY A 579 17.49 -33.64 0.53
N SER A 580 18.48 -32.80 0.85
CA SER A 580 18.26 -31.55 1.59
C SER A 580 17.82 -30.34 0.74
N GLY A 581 17.81 -30.41 -0.59
CA GLY A 581 17.41 -29.28 -1.45
C GLY A 581 15.89 -29.15 -1.63
N LEU A 582 15.19 -30.27 -1.81
CA LEU A 582 13.77 -30.27 -2.14
C LEU A 582 12.87 -30.46 -0.91
N ARG A 583 13.37 -31.16 0.12
CA ARG A 583 12.59 -31.48 1.34
C ARG A 583 12.61 -30.36 2.39
N ALA A 584 13.60 -29.46 2.33
CA ALA A 584 13.62 -28.22 3.13
C ALA A 584 12.74 -27.13 2.51
N ALA A 585 12.61 -27.10 1.17
CA ALA A 585 11.67 -26.23 0.46
C ALA A 585 10.20 -26.56 0.78
N LEU A 586 9.89 -27.83 1.07
CA LEU A 586 8.55 -28.27 1.49
C LEU A 586 8.11 -27.81 2.90
N HIS A 587 8.99 -27.17 3.67
CA HIS A 587 8.67 -26.56 4.96
C HIS A 587 8.75 -25.01 4.95
N ALA A 588 9.08 -24.40 3.82
CA ALA A 588 9.22 -22.93 3.67
C ALA A 588 7.92 -22.24 3.21
N SER A 589 6.89 -23.00 2.83
CA SER A 589 5.58 -22.49 2.40
C SER A 589 4.66 -22.05 3.55
N ASP A 590 5.22 -21.73 4.71
CA ASP A 590 4.49 -21.15 5.83
C ASP A 590 4.96 -19.69 6.08
N PRO A 591 4.24 -18.69 5.54
CA PRO A 591 4.54 -17.29 5.79
C PRO A 591 4.39 -16.88 7.27
N SER A 592 3.76 -17.72 8.11
CA SER A 592 3.57 -17.50 9.55
C SER A 592 4.72 -17.99 10.45
N GLY A 593 5.75 -18.63 9.88
CA GLY A 593 6.91 -19.10 10.64
C GLY A 593 7.66 -17.97 11.38
N PRO A 594 8.34 -18.25 12.51
CA PRO A 594 9.07 -17.22 13.26
C PRO A 594 10.12 -16.54 12.37
N ALA A 595 10.20 -15.20 12.41
CA ALA A 595 11.18 -14.41 11.63
C ALA A 595 12.62 -14.93 11.75
N ALA A 596 12.97 -15.50 12.92
CA ALA A 596 14.26 -16.13 13.17
C ALA A 596 14.52 -17.38 12.30
N SER A 597 13.51 -18.21 12.02
CA SER A 597 13.65 -19.44 11.22
C SER A 597 13.94 -19.11 9.75
N ARG A 598 13.18 -18.17 9.17
CA ARG A 598 13.42 -17.66 7.81
C ARG A 598 14.77 -16.95 7.69
N ALA A 599 15.12 -16.11 8.66
CA ALA A 599 16.42 -15.43 8.70
C ALA A 599 17.61 -16.40 8.77
N ILE A 600 17.49 -17.52 9.49
CA ILE A 600 18.53 -18.55 9.56
C ILE A 600 18.82 -19.13 8.17
N HIS A 601 17.77 -19.47 7.42
CA HIS A 601 17.89 -20.03 6.07
C HIS A 601 18.37 -18.97 5.06
N ALA A 602 17.63 -17.87 4.94
CA ALA A 602 17.83 -16.85 3.92
C ALA A 602 19.16 -16.10 4.07
N LEU A 603 19.62 -15.85 5.30
CA LEU A 603 20.86 -15.11 5.57
C LEU A 603 22.04 -16.03 5.91
N GLY A 604 21.79 -17.31 6.18
CA GLY A 604 22.81 -18.29 6.54
C GLY A 604 23.34 -18.14 7.96
N LEU A 605 22.51 -17.67 8.89
CA LEU A 605 22.90 -17.49 10.29
C LEU A 605 23.23 -18.84 10.94
N GLY A 606 24.35 -18.90 11.68
CA GLY A 606 24.80 -20.11 12.36
C GLY A 606 25.74 -21.02 11.56
N ARG A 607 26.02 -20.71 10.28
CA ARG A 607 27.08 -21.38 9.51
C ARG A 607 28.45 -20.87 9.94
N LYS A 608 29.37 -21.77 10.29
CA LYS A 608 30.79 -21.43 10.51
C LYS A 608 31.46 -21.27 9.15
N GLU A 609 31.70 -20.03 8.76
CA GLU A 609 32.32 -19.69 7.48
C GLU A 609 33.62 -18.91 7.68
N LEU A 610 34.50 -18.99 6.69
CA LEU A 610 35.75 -18.24 6.68
C LEU A 610 35.46 -16.73 6.57
N PRO A 611 36.32 -15.87 7.16
CA PRO A 611 36.20 -14.42 7.00
C PRO A 611 36.31 -14.04 5.53
N GLY A 612 35.35 -13.25 5.03
CA GLY A 612 35.38 -12.76 3.65
C GLY A 612 34.04 -12.20 3.18
N PRO A 613 34.00 -11.71 1.92
CA PRO A 613 32.82 -11.11 1.32
C PRO A 613 31.70 -12.14 1.13
N LYS A 614 30.49 -11.77 1.54
CA LYS A 614 29.26 -12.53 1.34
C LYS A 614 28.35 -11.74 0.43
N PHE A 615 27.80 -12.40 -0.59
CA PHE A 615 26.92 -11.74 -1.56
C PHE A 615 25.46 -11.88 -1.16
N PHE A 616 24.69 -10.81 -1.32
CA PHE A 616 23.25 -10.76 -1.07
C PHE A 616 22.53 -10.19 -2.27
N VAL A 617 21.39 -10.79 -2.62
CA VAL A 617 20.42 -10.21 -3.55
C VAL A 617 19.47 -9.34 -2.74
N ASN A 618 19.28 -8.12 -3.19
CA ASN A 618 18.48 -7.11 -2.51
C ASN A 618 17.32 -6.69 -3.42
N VAL A 619 16.09 -6.80 -2.92
CA VAL A 619 14.88 -6.39 -3.64
C VAL A 619 14.20 -5.29 -2.84
N GLN A 620 13.86 -4.20 -3.52
CA GLN A 620 13.10 -3.10 -2.95
C GLN A 620 11.78 -2.97 -3.71
N THR A 621 10.68 -2.95 -2.98
CA THR A 621 9.34 -2.74 -3.53
C THR A 621 8.95 -1.26 -3.40
N ASP A 622 7.94 -0.84 -4.15
CA ASP A 622 7.32 0.49 -4.00
C ASP A 622 6.30 0.48 -2.85
N GLY A 623 6.79 0.09 -1.66
CA GLY A 623 6.02 0.01 -0.42
C GLY A 623 6.17 1.27 0.46
N PRO A 624 5.41 1.34 1.56
CA PRO A 624 5.29 2.55 2.40
C PRO A 624 6.58 2.93 3.13
N VAL A 625 7.47 1.97 3.37
CA VAL A 625 8.76 2.20 4.04
C VAL A 625 9.87 2.16 3.01
N THR A 626 10.41 3.31 2.65
CA THR A 626 11.46 3.41 1.62
C THR A 626 12.77 2.76 2.05
N SER A 627 13.00 2.57 3.36
CA SER A 627 14.16 1.86 3.90
C SER A 627 14.02 0.33 3.90
N ASP A 628 12.86 -0.20 3.54
CA ASP A 628 12.63 -1.65 3.52
C ASP A 628 13.42 -2.31 2.39
N LEU A 629 14.14 -3.36 2.76
CA LEU A 629 14.98 -4.11 1.84
C LEU A 629 14.79 -5.59 2.09
N PHE A 630 14.25 -6.28 1.10
CA PHE A 630 14.15 -7.74 1.11
C PHE A 630 15.49 -8.32 0.69
N GLN A 631 16.11 -9.12 1.56
CA GLN A 631 17.45 -9.66 1.34
C GLN A 631 17.44 -11.18 1.35
N HIS A 632 18.15 -11.77 0.41
CA HIS A 632 18.46 -13.19 0.40
C HIS A 632 19.94 -13.39 0.08
N ARG A 633 20.60 -14.33 0.78
CA ARG A 633 22.00 -14.64 0.53
C ARG A 633 22.17 -15.33 -0.82
N LEU A 634 23.11 -14.85 -1.63
CA LEU A 634 23.46 -15.48 -2.89
C LEU A 634 24.43 -16.65 -2.63
N TYR A 635 23.87 -17.86 -2.55
CA TYR A 635 24.67 -19.09 -2.42
C TYR A 635 25.18 -19.53 -3.79
N LEU A 636 26.50 -19.65 -3.93
CA LEU A 636 27.16 -20.16 -5.12
C LEU A 636 27.75 -21.54 -4.83
N ASP A 637 27.66 -22.45 -5.80
CA ASP A 637 28.26 -23.78 -5.70
C ASP A 637 29.78 -23.65 -5.79
N GLU A 638 30.47 -23.91 -4.68
CA GLU A 638 31.94 -23.84 -4.60
C GLU A 638 32.62 -24.85 -5.52
N ASN A 639 31.97 -25.98 -5.84
CA ASN A 639 32.54 -27.01 -6.72
C ASN A 639 32.67 -26.53 -8.17
N LYS A 640 31.79 -25.61 -8.57
CA LYS A 640 31.85 -24.96 -9.89
C LYS A 640 32.93 -23.87 -9.96
N GLY A 641 33.55 -23.51 -8.83
CA GLY A 641 34.61 -22.50 -8.77
C GLY A 641 34.18 -21.20 -9.46
N SER A 642 34.99 -20.75 -10.44
CA SER A 642 34.74 -19.52 -11.19
C SER A 642 33.85 -19.69 -12.44
N GLU A 643 33.23 -20.85 -12.63
CA GLU A 643 32.31 -21.10 -13.74
C GLU A 643 30.97 -20.39 -13.54
N TRP A 644 30.29 -20.12 -14.65
CA TRP A 644 28.94 -19.53 -14.65
C TRP A 644 27.90 -20.51 -14.08
N GLN A 645 27.03 -19.98 -13.24
CA GLN A 645 26.01 -20.73 -12.52
C GLN A 645 24.68 -19.97 -12.60
N THR A 646 23.58 -20.70 -12.73
CA THR A 646 22.23 -20.15 -12.56
C THR A 646 21.78 -20.43 -11.14
N VAL A 647 21.52 -19.37 -10.38
CA VAL A 647 20.95 -19.45 -9.03
C VAL A 647 19.50 -19.04 -9.11
N VAL A 648 18.62 -19.84 -8.51
CA VAL A 648 17.17 -19.60 -8.47
C VAL A 648 16.77 -19.44 -7.01
N ILE A 649 16.07 -18.35 -6.70
CA ILE A 649 15.65 -17.99 -5.35
C ILE A 649 14.14 -17.76 -5.37
N PRO A 650 13.33 -18.52 -4.62
CA PRO A 650 11.92 -18.21 -4.42
C PRO A 650 11.76 -16.80 -3.81
N PHE A 651 10.82 -16.00 -4.30
CA PHE A 651 10.58 -14.67 -3.71
C PHE A 651 10.18 -14.74 -2.23
N ASP A 652 9.50 -15.82 -1.83
CA ASP A 652 9.07 -16.07 -0.44
C ASP A 652 10.23 -16.40 0.51
N ASP A 653 11.41 -16.75 -0.02
CA ASP A 653 12.60 -17.01 0.80
C ASP A 653 13.29 -15.70 1.23
N PHE A 654 12.97 -14.56 0.61
CA PHE A 654 13.58 -13.27 0.98
C PHE A 654 13.11 -12.81 2.36
N VAL A 655 14.04 -12.22 3.12
CA VAL A 655 13.78 -11.72 4.48
C VAL A 655 13.79 -10.20 4.48
N LEU A 656 12.77 -9.61 5.08
CA LEU A 656 12.69 -8.18 5.27
C LEU A 656 13.75 -7.72 6.26
N THR A 657 14.54 -6.74 5.83
CA THR A 657 15.51 -6.02 6.66
C THR A 657 15.25 -4.53 6.59
N ASN A 658 15.58 -3.84 7.68
CA ASN A 658 15.55 -2.39 7.77
C ASN A 658 16.89 -1.94 8.34
N THR A 659 17.57 -1.00 7.67
CA THR A 659 18.88 -0.45 8.09
C THR A 659 19.94 -1.51 8.48
N GLY A 660 19.93 -2.66 7.81
CA GLY A 660 20.87 -3.76 8.05
C GLY A 660 20.56 -4.66 9.25
N GLN A 661 19.35 -4.55 9.82
CA GLN A 661 18.82 -5.46 10.84
C GLN A 661 17.62 -6.23 10.28
N VAL A 662 17.43 -7.48 10.72
CA VAL A 662 16.23 -8.25 10.35
C VAL A 662 15.02 -7.64 11.04
N ALA A 663 13.98 -7.33 10.27
CA ALA A 663 12.76 -6.75 10.81
C ALA A 663 12.07 -7.73 11.77
N ASN A 664 11.60 -7.23 12.91
CA ASN A 664 10.93 -8.02 13.94
C ASN A 664 9.63 -8.66 13.42
N SER A 665 8.90 -7.92 12.60
CA SER A 665 7.76 -8.40 11.84
C SER A 665 8.18 -8.58 10.38
N GLN A 666 7.83 -9.72 9.81
CA GLN A 666 8.09 -10.03 8.40
C GLN A 666 6.77 -9.86 7.65
N VAL A 667 6.77 -9.05 6.60
CA VAL A 667 5.64 -8.90 5.68
C VAL A 667 5.96 -9.59 4.37
N SER A 668 4.94 -9.96 3.60
CA SER A 668 5.15 -10.50 2.26
C SER A 668 5.69 -9.41 1.32
N MET A 669 6.54 -9.81 0.37
CA MET A 669 7.05 -8.91 -0.66
C MET A 669 5.90 -8.53 -1.61
N MET A 670 5.70 -7.24 -1.87
CA MET A 670 4.79 -6.73 -2.90
C MET A 670 5.33 -7.04 -4.30
N ARG A 671 5.11 -8.27 -4.76
CA ARG A 671 5.64 -8.81 -6.02
C ARG A 671 5.09 -8.08 -7.25
N GLU A 672 3.96 -7.43 -7.13
CA GLU A 672 3.32 -6.60 -8.15
C GLU A 672 4.00 -5.22 -8.34
N LYS A 673 4.81 -4.79 -7.36
CA LYS A 673 5.48 -3.47 -7.34
C LYS A 673 6.96 -3.57 -7.01
N ILE A 674 7.70 -4.48 -7.67
CA ILE A 674 9.17 -4.53 -7.52
C ILE A 674 9.78 -3.30 -8.19
N ARG A 675 10.45 -2.45 -7.39
CA ARG A 675 11.05 -1.19 -7.84
C ARG A 675 12.51 -1.35 -8.24
N THR A 676 13.29 -2.04 -7.42
CA THR A 676 14.71 -2.31 -7.72
C THR A 676 15.14 -3.71 -7.28
N VAL A 677 16.09 -4.25 -8.03
CA VAL A 677 16.83 -5.47 -7.73
C VAL A 677 18.33 -5.14 -7.82
N GLY A 678 19.08 -5.52 -6.79
CA GLY A 678 20.49 -5.23 -6.67
C GLY A 678 21.27 -6.37 -6.02
N ILE A 679 22.59 -6.25 -6.01
CA ILE A 679 23.47 -7.18 -5.31
C ILE A 679 24.43 -6.37 -4.44
N SER A 680 24.60 -6.82 -3.19
CA SER A 680 25.62 -6.30 -2.28
C SER A 680 26.63 -7.37 -1.88
N ALA A 681 27.83 -6.91 -1.52
CA ALA A 681 28.89 -7.67 -0.89
C ALA A 681 29.11 -7.11 0.52
N VAL A 682 29.01 -7.96 1.53
CA VAL A 682 29.10 -7.57 2.95
C VAL A 682 30.04 -8.49 3.73
N LEU A 683 30.71 -7.95 4.75
CA LEU A 683 31.51 -8.76 5.69
C LEU A 683 30.63 -9.33 6.81
N ASP A 684 29.73 -8.50 7.34
CA ASP A 684 28.80 -8.86 8.42
C ASP A 684 27.40 -9.14 7.86
N VAL A 685 26.82 -10.25 8.29
CA VAL A 685 25.46 -10.67 7.90
C VAL A 685 24.45 -9.93 8.79
N PRO A 686 23.33 -9.44 8.25
CA PRO A 686 22.24 -8.89 9.07
C PRO A 686 21.79 -9.89 10.13
N VAL A 687 21.66 -9.45 11.38
CA VAL A 687 21.30 -10.31 12.51
C VAL A 687 19.95 -9.91 13.09
N PRO A 688 19.14 -10.87 13.57
CA PRO A 688 17.93 -10.56 14.32
C PRO A 688 18.28 -9.86 15.65
N PRO A 689 17.44 -8.93 16.13
CA PRO A 689 17.72 -8.18 17.36
C PRO A 689 17.89 -9.06 18.61
N SER A 690 17.23 -10.23 18.66
CA SER A 690 17.40 -11.24 19.74
C SER A 690 18.79 -11.89 19.79
N ALA A 691 19.58 -11.82 18.71
CA ALA A 691 20.94 -12.36 18.64
C ALA A 691 22.02 -11.31 18.98
N SER A 692 21.65 -10.07 19.31
CA SER A 692 22.58 -9.02 19.73
C SER A 692 23.03 -9.26 21.18
N LYS A 693 24.35 -9.20 21.45
CA LYS A 693 24.85 -9.31 22.83
C LYS A 693 24.34 -8.12 23.66
N PRO A 694 23.91 -8.32 24.92
CA PRO A 694 23.49 -7.23 25.78
C PRO A 694 24.66 -6.26 26.03
N PRO A 695 24.40 -4.95 26.14
CA PRO A 695 25.42 -3.96 26.44
C PRO A 695 26.05 -4.24 27.80
N THR A 696 27.38 -4.13 27.86
CA THR A 696 28.15 -4.24 29.11
C THR A 696 27.78 -3.10 30.06
N LYS A 697 27.67 -3.41 31.35
CA LYS A 697 27.14 -2.57 32.45
C LYS A 697 27.81 -1.20 32.69
N ASP A 698 28.77 -0.80 31.85
CA ASP A 698 29.57 0.42 32.00
C ASP A 698 29.43 1.40 30.81
N ALA A 699 28.43 1.25 29.93
CA ALA A 699 28.15 2.21 28.87
C ALA A 699 27.21 3.34 29.37
N PRO A 700 27.57 4.64 29.25
CA PRO A 700 26.68 5.72 29.61
C PRO A 700 25.46 5.79 28.66
N PRO A 701 24.32 6.33 29.12
CA PRO A 701 23.05 6.27 28.40
C PRO A 701 23.12 7.10 27.10
N SER A 702 22.85 6.48 25.96
CA SER A 702 22.70 7.20 24.69
C SER A 702 21.40 8.01 24.70
N ALA A 703 21.53 9.27 25.10
CA ALA A 703 20.62 10.36 24.79
C ALA A 703 21.29 11.24 23.72
N LEU A 704 20.58 11.52 22.63
CA LEU A 704 20.70 12.73 21.80
C LEU A 704 19.26 13.04 21.36
N SER A 705 18.45 13.74 22.15
CA SER A 705 18.47 15.16 22.54
C SER A 705 18.22 16.12 21.39
N ARG A 706 16.96 16.57 21.31
CA ARG A 706 16.54 17.86 20.75
C ARG A 706 17.41 18.98 21.35
N GLY A 707 17.90 19.86 20.48
CA GLY A 707 18.33 21.20 20.82
C GLY A 707 17.87 22.15 19.72
N SER A 708 16.87 22.98 20.02
CA SER A 708 16.35 24.00 19.12
C SER A 708 17.33 25.17 18.98
N ARG A 709 17.71 25.50 17.74
CA ARG A 709 18.05 26.87 17.33
C ARG A 709 17.82 27.02 15.83
N SER A 710 17.13 28.10 15.49
CA SER A 710 16.66 28.53 14.18
C SER A 710 17.80 28.84 13.20
N SER A 711 17.83 28.12 12.08
CA SER A 711 18.29 28.60 10.77
C SER A 711 17.77 27.62 9.71
N GLU A 712 17.11 28.16 8.69
CA GLU A 712 16.58 27.46 7.51
C GLU A 712 17.67 26.56 6.87
N ALA A 713 17.44 25.24 6.87
CA ALA A 713 18.24 24.27 6.12
C ALA A 713 17.33 23.08 5.76
N GLU A 714 17.28 22.79 4.46
CA GLU A 714 16.51 21.74 3.79
C GLU A 714 16.82 20.35 4.40
N GLU A 715 15.79 19.57 4.73
CA GLU A 715 15.95 18.16 5.09
C GLU A 715 16.22 17.35 3.82
N ASP A 716 17.50 17.01 3.61
CA ASP A 716 18.01 16.16 2.54
C ASP A 716 17.39 14.75 2.60
N ASP A 717 16.49 14.51 1.65
CA ASP A 717 16.20 13.21 1.07
C ASP A 717 17.52 12.52 0.66
N TRP A 718 17.63 11.19 0.74
CA TRP A 718 18.83 10.49 0.27
C TRP A 718 18.92 10.53 -1.25
N ALA A 719 19.37 11.70 -1.73
CA ALA A 719 19.86 12.13 -3.02
C ALA A 719 19.36 11.36 -4.25
N VAL A 720 18.59 12.09 -5.07
CA VAL A 720 18.75 12.14 -6.53
C VAL A 720 20.21 11.86 -6.89
N ASP A 721 20.48 10.67 -7.46
CA ASP A 721 21.73 10.20 -8.07
C ASP A 721 22.98 11.10 -7.90
N GLY A 722 23.48 11.22 -6.66
CA GLY A 722 24.85 11.62 -6.23
C GLY A 722 25.41 13.00 -6.63
N ASP A 723 25.68 13.86 -5.63
CA ASP A 723 27.01 14.47 -5.34
C ASP A 723 26.90 15.29 -4.05
N LEU A 724 27.72 15.06 -3.01
CA LEU A 724 27.86 15.97 -1.86
C LEU A 724 29.31 16.07 -1.39
N ARG A 725 29.94 17.20 -1.71
CA ARG A 725 31.19 17.68 -1.09
C ARG A 725 30.85 18.30 0.26
N GLY A 726 31.49 17.82 1.32
CA GLY A 726 31.34 18.38 2.68
C GLY A 726 32.27 19.56 2.93
N ASP A 727 31.75 20.62 3.53
CA ASP A 727 32.54 21.57 4.32
C ASP A 727 32.56 21.13 5.78
N SER A 728 33.74 21.25 6.37
CA SER A 728 34.15 20.77 7.69
C SER A 728 33.83 21.77 8.80
N ASP A 729 33.50 21.26 10.00
CA ASP A 729 34.02 21.85 11.24
C ASP A 729 34.14 20.81 12.38
N GLU A 730 35.19 21.00 13.18
CA GLU A 730 35.79 20.10 14.16
C GLU A 730 35.05 20.03 15.52
N SER A 731 34.99 18.85 16.15
CA SER A 731 35.21 18.73 17.61
C SER A 731 35.47 17.28 18.11
N GLU A 732 36.63 17.13 18.74
CA GLU A 732 37.14 16.21 19.79
C GLU A 732 36.82 14.70 19.87
N ALA A 733 37.88 13.95 20.20
CA ALA A 733 38.09 12.54 19.93
C ALA A 733 37.98 11.61 21.16
N VAL A 734 37.57 10.35 20.93
CA VAL A 734 37.72 9.22 21.87
C VAL A 734 38.46 8.05 21.18
N ARG A 735 39.36 7.41 21.92
CA ARG A 735 40.48 6.56 21.45
C ARG A 735 40.17 5.05 21.57
N GLY A 736 40.21 4.31 20.46
CA GLY A 736 40.28 2.83 20.46
C GLY A 736 40.27 2.21 19.04
N SER A 737 41.39 1.64 18.58
CA SER A 737 41.57 1.14 17.20
C SER A 737 41.77 -0.38 17.18
N LYS A 738 40.78 -1.15 16.66
CA LYS A 738 41.04 -2.52 16.16
C LYS A 738 41.65 -2.38 14.75
N ARG A 739 42.74 -3.09 14.44
CA ARG A 739 43.31 -3.13 13.07
C ARG A 739 42.34 -3.92 12.18
N GLY A 740 41.72 -3.28 11.19
CA GLY A 740 40.82 -3.96 10.26
C GLY A 740 41.58 -4.71 9.16
N ALA A 741 40.87 -5.59 8.46
CA ALA A 741 41.36 -6.38 7.32
C ALA A 741 40.60 -5.97 6.05
N THR A 742 41.27 -6.10 4.89
CA THR A 742 40.71 -5.78 3.58
C THR A 742 40.55 -7.06 2.75
N PHE A 743 39.39 -7.23 2.13
CA PHE A 743 39.03 -8.40 1.34
C PHE A 743 38.63 -7.98 -0.08
N ASN A 744 39.16 -8.67 -1.09
CA ASN A 744 38.73 -8.46 -2.47
C ASN A 744 37.47 -9.26 -2.77
N PHE A 745 36.58 -8.71 -3.60
CA PHE A 745 35.48 -9.45 -4.21
C PHE A 745 35.41 -9.20 -5.72
N ASP A 746 35.01 -10.22 -6.49
CA ASP A 746 34.82 -10.12 -7.94
C ASP A 746 33.72 -11.09 -8.38
N LEU A 747 32.53 -10.54 -8.64
CA LEU A 747 31.34 -11.26 -9.06
C LEU A 747 31.01 -10.92 -10.52
N GLY A 748 30.97 -11.94 -11.37
CA GLY A 748 30.40 -11.83 -12.71
C GLY A 748 28.88 -11.95 -12.66
N LEU A 749 28.17 -11.12 -13.42
CA LEU A 749 26.71 -11.11 -13.54
C LEU A 749 26.32 -10.92 -15.01
N GLU A 750 25.49 -11.80 -15.54
CA GLU A 750 25.05 -11.75 -16.93
C GLU A 750 23.64 -11.14 -17.03
N SER A 751 22.67 -11.73 -16.34
CA SER A 751 21.27 -11.29 -16.36
C SER A 751 20.49 -11.80 -15.16
N VAL A 752 19.35 -11.15 -14.91
CA VAL A 752 18.39 -11.46 -13.85
C VAL A 752 16.99 -11.53 -14.45
N TYR A 753 16.29 -12.62 -14.18
CA TYR A 753 14.92 -12.88 -14.64
C TYR A 753 14.01 -13.24 -13.47
N ALA A 754 12.72 -12.94 -13.59
CA ALA A 754 11.68 -13.60 -12.81
C ALA A 754 11.05 -14.70 -13.70
N VAL A 755 10.87 -15.92 -13.17
CA VAL A 755 10.38 -17.07 -13.94
C VAL A 755 9.20 -17.76 -13.24
N GLY A 756 8.29 -18.30 -14.05
CA GLY A 756 7.11 -19.05 -13.63
C GLY A 756 7.49 -20.47 -13.22
N GLU A 757 8.22 -21.14 -14.12
CA GLU A 757 8.66 -22.53 -14.01
C GLU A 757 10.16 -22.63 -14.30
N LEU A 758 10.83 -23.66 -13.76
CA LEU A 758 12.29 -23.82 -13.90
C LEU A 758 12.70 -24.15 -15.34
N GLU A 759 11.82 -24.78 -16.13
CA GLU A 759 12.04 -25.11 -17.54
C GLU A 759 12.21 -23.87 -18.42
N GLU A 760 11.67 -22.71 -18.01
CA GLU A 760 11.80 -21.43 -18.72
C GLU A 760 13.26 -20.91 -18.75
N LEU A 761 14.10 -21.40 -17.82
CA LEU A 761 15.49 -20.97 -17.69
C LEU A 761 16.37 -21.43 -18.85
N GLU A 762 16.07 -22.57 -19.46
CA GLU A 762 16.85 -23.10 -20.58
C GLU A 762 16.74 -22.20 -21.82
N GLY A 763 15.58 -21.57 -22.04
CA GLY A 763 15.36 -20.59 -23.11
C GLY A 763 15.83 -19.16 -22.77
N ALA A 764 15.76 -18.75 -21.50
CA ALA A 764 16.04 -17.37 -21.07
C ALA A 764 17.54 -16.99 -21.08
N PHE A 765 18.44 -17.95 -20.88
CA PHE A 765 19.91 -17.72 -20.87
C PHE A 765 20.61 -18.15 -22.17
N GLN A 766 19.86 -18.57 -23.20
CA GLN A 766 20.40 -18.89 -24.54
C GLN A 766 20.22 -17.76 -25.56
N GLN A 767 19.48 -16.69 -25.22
CA GLN A 767 19.34 -15.46 -26.01
C GLN A 767 20.40 -14.43 -25.61
#